data_AF-A0A835WM09-F1
#
_entry.id   AF-A0A835WM09-F1
#
_cell.length_a   1.000
_cell.length_b   1.000
_cell.length_c   1.000
_cell.angle_alpha   90.00
_cell.angle_beta   90.00
_cell.angle_gamma   90.00
#
_symmetry.space_group_name_H-M   'P 1'
#
loop_
_entity.id
_entity.type
_entity.pdbx_description
1 polymer ?
#
loop_
_entity_poly.entity_id
_entity_poly.type
_entity_poly.pdbx_seq_one_letter_code
_entity_poly.pdbx_strand_id
1 'polypeptide(L)'
;MRVTGWKRGVRAGGVLPGPTSPAKYGLYLILILVGYLAGSALRGPYGDSGGTQRLLISAQVSTTTAAAAADSGETTAAADGRSSLPHLGMTGRLLGGGFGKGGSSGQEGGASARRSALHTGDVSSGSGAGIGLHSAGADGDAASSSILGDRGSAAEEAAAAAAAALGGPPLLPPANRTLRFGVCNGYANQRLAVLYGMLLARRLSRSAVLPVLIDNGLQRSDANVLASGDNQVPFSQMYDEQAFIGAMESVGVRALTRAEAPAVGAGDSANYRRVELGPLGWSVVGPLGSGDLATVAHLEVDCPLFKLQAGDLQPADEQLVWSGLAALRPSKEAASLVDTFSKVILTEAAAKAKAAGRAIDVAGSRARPSAGGGGGGFNYIHLRVENDWVEHCARWESIHDGIVRDNCFNHTDPIASRLALFGFSNSTALYVATYWRDVEPQRRERVVGQLEAAGYILVTSDDVLSSRAGKAAAAALAGRGREFSALVEYFLGMRAERFIGNSVSTFAALGMLERRHAGLWGAYYNGGNIPLVAVLPFLHKMPWVFTYNSWSKNYEYMLKAAVRSARYHGSLKPYCIFTGDEQSDIYAWLAAHDVTLISHTPAWTEQLLALARAKAKENVHHSHLFKTPDMLVATFQRVDLPVVPILDQYTYVLYTDADVFFRRPLHLDDFGLPLPHSVSMSYEFVNMFPYNAGVILANLPTMRQNYDAFVTMMLDNNDGLYYTNYGPADQGIINKFYEKDLRQRMLDPTFNTKPYNPFEQLTFILHFHGPKPMDLLNFVTTGKCDFFTVCENAFLNSLCPYTREWAKFVPDEVVAVQLEDACAWLDVPNVAELFKKKWGLTGRQLAESKEEQSSKDAAAAAAQAGAMAQQKARLEHALELRRKLRKLVAGGKLSPEVVKALDQPGPAAKAAAMAIVKKLKGGKGKIRGGASQNRSAQQQQQQEPKRLESFDTANVVTVDEKEMEDAWGAIDAGGAASQQ
;
A
#
# COMPACT_ATOMS: atom_id res chain seq x y z
N MET A 1 -4.34 -43.47 -54.78
CA MET A 1 -5.34 -44.38 -55.37
C MET A 1 -6.73 -43.83 -55.10
N ARG A 2 -7.60 -43.94 -56.10
CA ARG A 2 -8.95 -43.35 -56.22
C ARG A 2 -9.99 -44.23 -55.51
N VAL A 3 -11.13 -43.58 -55.15
CA VAL A 3 -12.52 -44.13 -55.21
C VAL A 3 -12.89 -45.11 -54.07
N THR A 4 -14.05 -45.10 -53.39
CA THR A 4 -15.30 -44.30 -53.29
C THR A 4 -16.11 -44.88 -52.12
N GLY A 5 -17.07 -44.14 -51.57
CA GLY A 5 -18.16 -44.72 -50.77
C GLY A 5 -19.28 -43.74 -50.49
N TRP A 6 -20.32 -43.78 -51.30
CA TRP A 6 -21.56 -42.99 -51.22
C TRP A 6 -22.72 -43.99 -51.00
N LYS A 7 -23.67 -43.71 -50.11
CA LYS A 7 -25.06 -44.23 -50.24
C LYS A 7 -26.08 -43.36 -49.50
N ARG A 8 -27.12 -43.03 -50.28
CA ARG A 8 -28.43 -42.41 -49.99
C ARG A 8 -29.22 -43.25 -48.98
N GLY A 9 -30.29 -42.81 -48.30
CA GLY A 9 -31.20 -41.67 -48.40
C GLY A 9 -32.57 -42.11 -47.85
N VAL A 10 -33.53 -41.18 -47.67
CA VAL A 10 -34.98 -41.28 -47.98
C VAL A 10 -35.69 -40.04 -47.42
N ARG A 11 -36.63 -39.51 -48.22
CA ARG A 11 -37.47 -38.31 -48.03
C ARG A 11 -38.93 -38.69 -47.70
N ALA A 12 -39.65 -37.77 -47.07
CA ALA A 12 -40.98 -37.24 -47.45
C ALA A 12 -41.22 -35.99 -46.55
N GLY A 13 -41.44 -34.76 -47.03
CA GLY A 13 -42.59 -34.22 -47.78
C GLY A 13 -43.60 -33.62 -46.78
N GLY A 14 -43.95 -32.32 -46.72
CA GLY A 14 -43.67 -31.18 -47.60
C GLY A 14 -44.27 -29.86 -47.07
N VAL A 15 -44.36 -28.89 -47.99
CA VAL A 15 -45.09 -27.61 -47.98
C VAL A 15 -44.47 -26.39 -47.25
N LEU A 16 -44.00 -25.45 -48.08
CA LEU A 16 -43.66 -24.03 -47.82
C LEU A 16 -44.93 -23.17 -47.95
N PRO A 17 -45.05 -21.98 -47.29
CA PRO A 17 -44.35 -20.78 -47.74
C PRO A 17 -43.81 -19.86 -46.62
N GLY A 18 -42.71 -19.15 -46.89
CA GLY A 18 -42.33 -17.93 -46.14
C GLY A 18 -43.11 -16.71 -46.65
N PRO A 19 -42.67 -15.46 -46.41
CA PRO A 19 -41.82 -14.91 -45.34
C PRO A 19 -42.45 -13.64 -44.70
N THR A 20 -42.20 -13.33 -43.42
CA THR A 20 -42.33 -11.93 -42.91
C THR A 20 -41.38 -11.63 -41.73
N SER A 21 -40.55 -10.61 -41.94
CA SER A 21 -39.99 -9.58 -41.02
C SER A 21 -39.76 -9.86 -39.51
N PRO A 22 -38.58 -9.52 -38.94
CA PRO A 22 -38.32 -9.56 -37.50
C PRO A 22 -38.62 -8.20 -36.85
N ALA A 23 -39.77 -8.07 -36.21
CA ALA A 23 -40.03 -7.02 -35.23
C ALA A 23 -40.85 -7.62 -34.09
N LYS A 24 -40.17 -7.96 -32.98
CA LYS A 24 -40.68 -8.16 -31.60
C LYS A 24 -39.70 -8.98 -30.77
N TYR A 25 -38.65 -8.32 -30.26
CA TYR A 25 -37.91 -8.76 -29.06
C TYR A 25 -37.44 -7.53 -28.28
N GLY A 26 -38.38 -6.62 -28.02
CA GLY A 26 -38.17 -5.42 -27.22
C GLY A 26 -39.34 -5.24 -26.26
N LEU A 27 -39.57 -6.20 -25.34
CA LEU A 27 -40.48 -5.99 -24.21
C LEU A 27 -40.33 -7.03 -23.07
N TYR A 28 -39.14 -7.62 -22.86
CA TYR A 28 -38.89 -8.54 -21.75
C TYR A 28 -37.70 -8.14 -20.85
N LEU A 29 -37.12 -6.95 -21.04
CA LEU A 29 -35.95 -6.49 -20.27
C LEU A 29 -36.22 -5.29 -19.35
N ILE A 30 -37.48 -4.81 -19.24
CA ILE A 30 -37.83 -3.63 -18.44
C ILE A 30 -38.42 -3.99 -17.05
N LEU A 31 -38.69 -5.27 -16.76
CA LEU A 31 -39.21 -5.70 -15.46
C LEU A 31 -38.16 -6.27 -14.48
N ILE A 32 -36.87 -6.29 -14.85
CA ILE A 32 -35.79 -6.76 -13.96
C ILE A 32 -34.92 -5.60 -13.42
N LEU A 33 -35.03 -4.39 -13.98
CA LEU A 33 -34.19 -3.24 -13.61
C LEU A 33 -34.79 -2.29 -12.56
N VAL A 34 -36.03 -2.48 -12.14
CA VAL A 34 -36.66 -1.64 -11.08
C VAL A 34 -36.60 -2.31 -9.69
N GLY A 35 -36.20 -3.58 -9.59
CA GLY A 35 -36.12 -4.30 -8.32
C GLY A 35 -34.80 -4.15 -7.54
N TYR A 36 -33.78 -3.48 -8.08
CA TYR A 36 -32.43 -3.45 -7.49
C TYR A 36 -31.96 -2.08 -6.97
N LEU A 37 -32.79 -1.04 -7.04
CA LEU A 37 -32.43 0.33 -6.58
C LEU A 37 -33.30 0.88 -5.44
N ALA A 38 -34.14 0.05 -4.81
CA ALA A 38 -34.90 0.44 -3.61
C ALA A 38 -34.83 -0.67 -2.56
N GLY A 39 -33.75 -0.66 -1.77
CA GLY A 39 -33.52 -1.68 -0.74
C GLY A 39 -32.56 -1.21 0.35
N SER A 40 -32.68 0.02 0.82
CA SER A 40 -31.99 0.52 2.03
C SER A 40 -32.71 1.75 2.60
N ALA A 41 -33.93 1.55 3.08
CA ALA A 41 -34.54 2.39 4.12
C ALA A 41 -35.74 1.64 4.70
N LEU A 42 -35.86 1.66 6.04
CA LEU A 42 -36.95 1.13 6.87
C LEU A 42 -36.84 -0.36 7.27
N ARG A 43 -36.32 -0.60 8.48
CA ARG A 43 -36.70 -1.76 9.32
C ARG A 43 -37.40 -1.25 10.58
N GLY A 44 -38.67 -1.58 10.69
CA GLY A 44 -39.45 -1.73 11.92
C GLY A 44 -40.25 -3.06 11.83
N PRO A 45 -40.67 -3.66 12.95
CA PRO A 45 -40.79 -5.11 13.11
C PRO A 45 -42.20 -5.67 12.82
N TYR A 46 -42.32 -7.01 12.94
CA TYR A 46 -43.43 -7.93 12.57
C TYR A 46 -43.32 -8.44 11.12
N GLY A 47 -43.43 -9.72 10.77
CA GLY A 47 -43.73 -10.96 11.49
C GLY A 47 -44.15 -12.00 10.42
N ASP A 48 -43.65 -13.23 10.53
CA ASP A 48 -44.04 -14.50 9.88
C ASP A 48 -44.64 -14.54 8.45
N SER A 49 -44.01 -15.33 7.56
CA SER A 49 -44.51 -16.68 7.20
C SER A 49 -43.87 -17.25 5.91
N GLY A 50 -43.34 -18.48 6.03
CA GLY A 50 -43.54 -19.61 5.11
C GLY A 50 -43.03 -19.57 3.66
N GLY A 51 -42.24 -20.58 3.27
CA GLY A 51 -42.21 -21.03 1.87
C GLY A 51 -40.92 -21.63 1.34
N THR A 52 -40.48 -22.77 1.87
CA THR A 52 -39.46 -23.64 1.27
C THR A 52 -39.89 -24.18 -0.11
N GLN A 53 -39.06 -23.96 -1.13
CA GLN A 53 -38.93 -24.88 -2.27
C GLN A 53 -37.46 -25.26 -2.46
N ARG A 54 -37.15 -26.50 -2.07
CA ARG A 54 -35.88 -27.19 -2.34
C ARG A 54 -35.88 -27.65 -3.80
N LEU A 55 -34.87 -27.24 -4.57
CA LEU A 55 -34.50 -27.92 -5.81
C LEU A 55 -33.31 -28.85 -5.51
N LEU A 56 -33.59 -30.16 -5.49
CA LEU A 56 -32.61 -31.23 -5.45
C LEU A 56 -31.92 -31.34 -6.81
N ILE A 57 -30.60 -31.20 -6.85
CA ILE A 57 -29.77 -31.76 -7.92
C ILE A 57 -28.72 -32.65 -7.25
N SER A 58 -28.94 -33.95 -7.40
CA SER A 58 -28.03 -35.03 -7.04
C SER A 58 -26.85 -35.05 -8.01
N ALA A 59 -25.63 -35.07 -7.48
CA ALA A 59 -24.43 -35.45 -8.23
C ALA A 59 -23.85 -36.71 -7.59
N GLN A 60 -24.06 -37.85 -8.26
CA GLN A 60 -23.35 -39.09 -7.98
C GLN A 60 -21.90 -38.92 -8.43
N VAL A 61 -20.95 -39.02 -7.49
CA VAL A 61 -19.53 -39.23 -7.80
C VAL A 61 -19.21 -40.68 -7.48
N SER A 62 -18.90 -41.44 -8.53
CA SER A 62 -18.46 -42.83 -8.44
C SER A 62 -16.98 -42.86 -8.03
N THR A 63 -16.69 -43.46 -6.88
CA THR A 63 -15.33 -43.75 -6.41
C THR A 63 -14.88 -45.09 -6.96
N THR A 64 -13.91 -45.11 -7.87
CA THR A 64 -13.14 -46.32 -8.18
C THR A 64 -11.80 -46.26 -7.46
N THR A 65 -11.70 -47.05 -6.40
CA THR A 65 -10.47 -47.49 -5.75
C THR A 65 -9.68 -48.42 -6.67
N ALA A 66 -8.40 -48.15 -6.88
CA ALA A 66 -7.44 -49.15 -7.35
C ALA A 66 -6.21 -49.10 -6.43
N ALA A 67 -6.09 -50.14 -5.61
CA ALA A 67 -4.90 -50.46 -4.85
C ALA A 67 -3.84 -51.06 -5.79
N ALA A 68 -2.58 -50.71 -5.57
CA ALA A 68 -1.45 -51.49 -6.05
C ALA A 68 -0.36 -51.47 -4.97
N ALA A 69 -0.25 -52.60 -4.28
CA ALA A 69 0.93 -52.97 -3.51
C ALA A 69 2.01 -53.46 -4.47
N ALA A 70 3.27 -53.11 -4.21
CA ALA A 70 4.42 -53.87 -4.69
C ALA A 70 5.53 -53.77 -3.63
N ASP A 71 5.91 -54.94 -3.16
CA ASP A 71 6.90 -55.25 -2.14
C ASP A 71 8.15 -55.82 -2.83
N SER A 72 9.27 -55.83 -2.09
CA SER A 72 10.49 -56.64 -2.23
C SER A 72 11.56 -56.25 -3.27
N GLY A 73 12.84 -56.31 -2.84
CA GLY A 73 13.95 -56.55 -3.78
C GLY A 73 15.34 -56.02 -3.43
N GLU A 74 15.88 -56.45 -2.30
CA GLU A 74 17.28 -56.47 -1.82
C GLU A 74 18.38 -56.81 -2.88
N THR A 75 19.59 -56.20 -2.76
CA THR A 75 20.95 -56.82 -2.64
C THR A 75 22.14 -56.07 -3.30
N THR A 76 23.21 -55.88 -2.47
CA THR A 76 24.69 -56.01 -2.66
C THR A 76 25.45 -55.24 -3.77
N ALA A 77 26.74 -54.90 -3.70
CA ALA A 77 27.82 -54.79 -2.70
C ALA A 77 29.11 -54.24 -3.41
N ALA A 78 30.11 -53.84 -2.61
CA ALA A 78 31.56 -53.73 -2.92
C ALA A 78 32.02 -52.53 -3.79
N ALA A 79 33.21 -51.92 -3.67
CA ALA A 79 34.48 -52.15 -2.95
C ALA A 79 35.19 -50.76 -2.86
N ASP A 80 35.76 -50.33 -1.74
CA ASP A 80 37.13 -50.58 -1.25
C ASP A 80 38.21 -49.64 -1.84
N GLY A 81 39.07 -49.07 -0.98
CA GLY A 81 40.09 -48.09 -1.39
C GLY A 81 40.84 -47.40 -0.24
N ARG A 82 41.67 -48.19 0.46
CA ARG A 82 42.60 -47.82 1.54
C ARG A 82 43.67 -46.78 1.18
N SER A 83 44.32 -46.30 2.27
CA SER A 83 45.72 -45.85 2.42
C SER A 83 45.85 -44.34 2.71
N SER A 84 46.71 -43.84 3.59
CA SER A 84 47.67 -44.43 4.53
C SER A 84 48.16 -43.28 5.44
N LEU A 85 48.38 -43.57 6.73
CA LEU A 85 49.23 -42.78 7.62
C LEU A 85 50.70 -42.92 7.18
N PRO A 86 51.58 -41.97 7.56
CA PRO A 86 52.43 -42.30 8.70
C PRO A 86 52.76 -41.15 9.68
N HIS A 87 53.22 -41.65 10.82
CA HIS A 87 53.78 -41.11 12.05
C HIS A 87 54.98 -40.13 11.99
N LEU A 88 55.28 -39.59 13.19
CA LEU A 88 56.52 -38.98 13.75
C LEU A 88 56.62 -37.44 13.61
N GLY A 89 56.96 -36.65 14.62
CA GLY A 89 57.37 -36.90 16.01
C GLY A 89 57.96 -35.61 16.64
N MET A 90 58.15 -35.65 17.97
CA MET A 90 59.15 -34.92 18.78
C MET A 90 59.05 -33.38 18.92
N THR A 91 58.66 -32.88 20.11
CA THR A 91 59.50 -32.37 21.23
C THR A 91 60.24 -31.06 20.97
N GLY A 92 59.98 -30.05 21.80
CA GLY A 92 60.76 -28.81 21.88
C GLY A 92 60.26 -27.91 23.00
N ARG A 93 61.08 -27.78 24.05
CA ARG A 93 60.84 -27.10 25.33
C ARG A 93 61.64 -25.78 25.34
N LEU A 94 61.28 -24.87 26.25
CA LEU A 94 62.11 -23.87 26.96
C LEU A 94 62.27 -22.42 26.44
N LEU A 95 61.84 -21.51 27.34
CA LEU A 95 62.56 -20.37 27.95
C LEU A 95 62.62 -18.98 27.28
N GLY A 96 62.42 -17.97 28.16
CA GLY A 96 62.89 -16.58 28.07
C GLY A 96 61.74 -15.58 27.87
N GLY A 97 61.45 -14.59 28.71
CA GLY A 97 62.21 -13.92 29.77
C GLY A 97 62.30 -12.41 29.47
N GLY A 98 62.00 -11.56 30.47
CA GLY A 98 62.36 -10.13 30.48
C GLY A 98 61.17 -9.16 30.33
N PHE A 99 60.65 -8.57 31.42
CA PHE A 99 61.10 -7.31 32.06
C PHE A 99 61.02 -6.05 31.20
N GLY A 100 60.19 -5.10 31.66
CA GLY A 100 60.13 -3.73 31.17
C GLY A 100 59.25 -2.86 32.09
N LYS A 101 59.81 -2.50 33.26
CA LYS A 101 59.31 -1.40 34.11
C LYS A 101 59.57 -0.06 33.41
N GLY A 102 58.63 0.86 33.53
CA GLY A 102 58.84 2.29 33.28
C GLY A 102 57.61 3.06 33.76
N GLY A 103 57.74 3.75 34.89
CA GLY A 103 56.72 4.65 35.43
C GLY A 103 57.21 6.10 35.45
N SER A 104 56.26 7.03 35.49
CA SER A 104 56.34 8.41 36.05
C SER A 104 54.99 9.08 35.74
N SER A 105 54.09 9.31 36.70
CA SER A 105 54.04 10.38 37.71
C SER A 105 53.57 11.75 37.18
N GLY A 106 52.50 12.27 37.81
CA GLY A 106 51.95 13.64 37.72
C GLY A 106 50.41 13.59 37.82
N GLN A 107 49.77 13.65 39.00
CA GLN A 107 49.28 14.87 39.72
C GLN A 107 48.60 15.88 38.76
N GLU A 108 47.41 16.45 38.96
CA GLU A 108 46.60 16.72 40.16
C GLU A 108 45.21 17.25 39.72
N GLY A 109 44.22 17.21 40.63
CA GLY A 109 42.97 18.02 40.59
C GLY A 109 41.77 17.34 39.89
N GLY A 110 40.57 17.27 40.43
CA GLY A 110 39.99 17.76 41.67
C GLY A 110 38.56 17.21 41.77
N ALA A 111 38.14 16.86 42.98
CA ALA A 111 36.82 16.33 43.27
C ALA A 111 35.73 17.41 43.14
N SER A 112 34.58 17.06 42.55
CA SER A 112 33.30 17.67 42.95
C SER A 112 32.14 16.73 42.67
N ALA A 113 31.49 16.33 43.75
CA ALA A 113 30.25 15.57 43.77
C ALA A 113 29.05 16.51 43.54
N ARG A 114 28.11 16.11 42.67
CA ARG A 114 26.72 16.59 42.64
C ARG A 114 25.83 15.38 42.39
N ARG A 115 25.28 14.77 43.45
CA ARG A 115 23.92 14.99 44.01
C ARG A 115 22.84 15.07 42.93
N SER A 116 22.23 13.92 42.66
CA SER A 116 20.86 13.80 42.14
C SER A 116 19.90 14.38 43.17
N ALA A 117 19.16 15.42 42.77
CA ALA A 117 18.05 15.97 43.54
C ALA A 117 16.75 15.37 43.00
N LEU A 118 16.09 14.55 43.84
CA LEU A 118 14.66 14.32 43.77
C LEU A 118 13.94 15.66 43.99
N HIS A 119 12.96 15.97 43.15
CA HIS A 119 11.96 17.00 43.41
C HIS A 119 10.63 16.31 43.74
N THR A 120 10.40 16.17 45.03
CA THR A 120 9.07 16.06 45.65
C THR A 120 8.64 17.48 46.00
N GLY A 121 7.64 18.00 45.30
CA GLY A 121 6.96 19.25 45.64
C GLY A 121 5.52 18.92 46.01
N ASP A 122 5.22 19.02 47.31
CA ASP A 122 3.92 18.87 47.93
C ASP A 122 3.61 20.21 48.61
N VAL A 123 2.61 20.97 48.15
CA VAL A 123 2.03 22.13 48.87
C VAL A 123 0.56 22.33 48.46
N SER A 124 -0.31 21.90 49.38
CA SER A 124 -1.47 22.59 49.98
C SER A 124 -2.68 23.05 49.12
N SER A 125 -3.81 22.40 49.42
CA SER A 125 -5.09 22.96 49.93
C SER A 125 -5.70 24.21 49.28
N GLY A 126 -6.91 24.03 48.74
CA GLY A 126 -7.92 25.07 48.55
C GLY A 126 -9.27 24.49 48.16
N SER A 127 -10.20 24.41 49.13
CA SER A 127 -11.66 24.57 49.02
C SER A 127 -12.23 24.84 47.62
N GLY A 128 -13.25 24.15 47.09
CA GLY A 128 -14.48 23.71 47.71
C GLY A 128 -15.63 24.20 46.82
N ALA A 129 -16.39 23.28 46.21
CA ALA A 129 -17.71 23.55 45.64
C ALA A 129 -18.41 22.20 45.40
N GLY A 130 -19.25 21.81 46.35
CA GLY A 130 -20.17 20.70 46.17
C GLY A 130 -21.33 21.12 45.26
N ILE A 131 -21.63 20.28 44.28
CA ILE A 131 -22.92 20.30 43.57
C ILE A 131 -23.54 18.92 43.78
N GLY A 132 -24.62 18.90 44.56
CA GLY A 132 -25.38 17.71 44.89
C GLY A 132 -26.18 17.20 43.71
N LEU A 133 -26.16 15.88 43.52
CA LEU A 133 -27.09 15.17 42.65
C LEU A 133 -28.20 14.58 43.52
N HIS A 134 -29.41 15.12 43.34
CA HIS A 134 -30.65 14.59 43.86
C HIS A 134 -30.96 13.22 43.23
N SER A 135 -31.02 12.18 44.06
CA SER A 135 -31.66 10.92 43.71
C SER A 135 -33.16 11.02 44.01
N ALA A 136 -33.99 11.11 42.98
CA ALA A 136 -35.43 10.92 43.09
C ALA A 136 -35.73 9.41 43.01
N GLY A 137 -36.32 8.88 44.07
CA GLY A 137 -36.91 7.55 44.10
C GLY A 137 -38.22 7.51 43.32
N ALA A 138 -38.48 6.37 42.70
CA ALA A 138 -39.81 5.97 42.26
C ALA A 138 -39.95 4.48 42.53
N ASP A 139 -40.75 4.18 43.56
CA ASP A 139 -41.31 2.87 43.83
C ASP A 139 -42.26 2.46 42.70
N GLY A 140 -42.25 1.17 42.36
CA GLY A 140 -43.13 0.60 41.34
C GLY A 140 -43.07 -0.92 41.36
N ASP A 141 -43.84 -1.52 42.28
CA ASP A 141 -44.19 -2.93 42.29
C ASP A 141 -44.88 -3.35 40.98
N ALA A 142 -44.39 -4.41 40.33
CA ALA A 142 -45.20 -5.24 39.44
C ALA A 142 -44.58 -6.63 39.19
N ALA A 143 -45.20 -7.61 39.84
CA ALA A 143 -45.53 -8.96 39.36
C ALA A 143 -44.49 -9.77 38.54
N SER A 144 -43.98 -10.81 39.22
CA SER A 144 -43.32 -11.98 38.66
C SER A 144 -44.17 -12.71 37.60
N SER A 145 -43.60 -12.94 36.41
CA SER A 145 -43.92 -14.14 35.63
C SER A 145 -42.63 -14.73 35.05
N SER A 146 -42.43 -16.01 35.35
CA SER A 146 -41.30 -16.83 34.98
C SER A 146 -41.41 -17.28 33.52
N ILE A 147 -40.51 -16.81 32.66
CA ILE A 147 -40.21 -17.46 31.37
C ILE A 147 -38.69 -17.60 31.30
N LEU A 148 -38.21 -18.82 31.58
CA LEU A 148 -36.83 -19.24 31.35
C LEU A 148 -36.65 -19.46 29.84
N GLY A 149 -36.07 -18.48 29.16
CA GLY A 149 -35.68 -18.56 27.76
C GLY A 149 -34.42 -17.73 27.52
N ASP A 150 -33.31 -18.45 27.33
CA ASP A 150 -32.05 -18.08 26.67
C ASP A 150 -31.73 -16.57 26.48
N ARG A 151 -31.47 -15.86 27.59
CA ARG A 151 -31.06 -14.44 27.60
C ARG A 151 -29.56 -14.22 27.86
N GLY A 152 -28.76 -15.29 27.88
CA GLY A 152 -27.35 -15.23 28.30
C GLY A 152 -26.47 -14.37 27.39
N SER A 153 -26.60 -14.49 26.06
CA SER A 153 -25.61 -13.90 25.14
C SER A 153 -25.68 -12.38 25.04
N ALA A 154 -26.87 -11.79 24.91
CA ALA A 154 -27.02 -10.34 24.74
C ALA A 154 -26.65 -9.55 26.01
N ALA A 155 -26.88 -10.13 27.19
CA ALA A 155 -26.51 -9.51 28.47
C ALA A 155 -25.00 -9.60 28.72
N GLU A 156 -24.36 -10.71 28.36
CA GLU A 156 -22.89 -10.84 28.41
C GLU A 156 -22.20 -9.89 27.42
N GLU A 157 -22.75 -9.72 26.22
CA GLU A 157 -22.21 -8.82 25.19
C GLU A 157 -22.37 -7.34 25.61
N ALA A 158 -23.51 -6.96 26.20
CA ALA A 158 -23.72 -5.63 26.77
C ALA A 158 -22.83 -5.36 28.00
N ALA A 159 -22.62 -6.36 28.86
CA ALA A 159 -21.71 -6.26 30.00
C ALA A 159 -20.24 -6.15 29.58
N ALA A 160 -19.83 -6.88 28.52
CA ALA A 160 -18.49 -6.76 27.94
C ALA A 160 -18.26 -5.38 27.30
N ALA A 161 -19.25 -4.85 26.58
CA ALA A 161 -19.20 -3.50 26.03
C ALA A 161 -19.13 -2.42 27.14
N ALA A 162 -19.90 -2.58 28.22
CA ALA A 162 -19.86 -1.68 29.37
C ALA A 162 -18.53 -1.77 30.14
N ALA A 163 -17.98 -2.97 30.34
CA ALA A 163 -16.68 -3.17 31.00
C ALA A 163 -15.53 -2.57 30.17
N ALA A 164 -15.58 -2.71 28.84
CA ALA A 164 -14.62 -2.08 27.94
C ALA A 164 -14.69 -0.54 27.99
N ALA A 165 -15.89 0.03 28.10
CA ALA A 165 -16.08 1.48 28.25
C ALA A 165 -15.55 2.01 29.60
N LEU A 166 -15.47 1.16 30.63
CA LEU A 166 -14.97 1.52 31.96
C LEU A 166 -13.47 1.22 32.16
N GLY A 167 -12.75 0.80 31.11
CA GLY A 167 -11.32 0.47 31.21
C GLY A 167 -11.02 -0.77 32.05
N GLY A 168 -12.01 -1.64 32.28
CA GLY A 168 -11.79 -2.94 32.89
C GLY A 168 -10.95 -3.85 31.98
N PRO A 169 -10.22 -4.83 32.53
CA PRO A 169 -9.52 -5.82 31.71
C PRO A 169 -10.52 -6.50 30.78
N PRO A 170 -10.18 -6.73 29.50
CA PRO A 170 -11.11 -7.34 28.55
C PRO A 170 -11.57 -8.70 29.07
N LEU A 171 -12.89 -8.93 29.08
CA LEU A 171 -13.45 -10.22 29.47
C LEU A 171 -12.93 -11.29 28.51
N LEU A 172 -12.09 -12.18 29.04
CA LEU A 172 -11.53 -13.28 28.27
C LEU A 172 -12.61 -14.31 27.95
N PRO A 173 -12.65 -14.85 26.71
CA PRO A 173 -13.54 -15.94 26.35
C PRO A 173 -13.43 -17.13 27.33
N PRO A 174 -14.51 -17.90 27.51
CA PRO A 174 -14.48 -19.05 28.40
C PRO A 174 -13.60 -20.16 27.81
N ALA A 175 -12.84 -20.84 28.67
CA ALA A 175 -11.91 -21.91 28.25
C ALA A 175 -12.64 -23.13 27.65
N ASN A 176 -13.93 -23.30 27.94
CA ASN A 176 -14.75 -24.40 27.41
C ASN A 176 -15.30 -24.14 25.99
N ARG A 177 -14.99 -23.00 25.37
CA ARG A 177 -15.27 -22.76 23.95
C ARG A 177 -13.97 -22.44 23.23
N THR A 178 -13.52 -23.35 22.38
CA THR A 178 -12.21 -23.25 21.74
C THR A 178 -12.30 -23.16 20.22
N LEU A 179 -11.31 -22.51 19.63
CA LEU A 179 -11.03 -22.53 18.21
C LEU A 179 -9.60 -23.04 18.02
N ARG A 180 -9.48 -24.23 17.44
CA ARG A 180 -8.22 -24.76 16.91
C ARG A 180 -8.15 -24.42 15.42
N PHE A 181 -6.98 -24.04 14.94
CA PHE A 181 -6.78 -23.72 13.53
C PHE A 181 -5.44 -24.27 13.05
N GLY A 182 -5.34 -24.52 11.74
CA GLY A 182 -4.09 -24.93 11.10
C GLY A 182 -3.25 -23.73 10.65
N VAL A 183 -2.00 -23.97 10.30
CA VAL A 183 -1.18 -23.04 9.48
C VAL A 183 -0.87 -23.68 8.14
N CYS A 184 -0.41 -22.87 7.18
CA CYS A 184 -0.09 -23.34 5.85
C CYS A 184 1.11 -22.61 5.22
N ASN A 185 1.77 -23.30 4.29
CA ASN A 185 2.85 -22.77 3.45
C ASN A 185 4.09 -22.31 4.25
N GLY A 186 4.91 -21.43 3.67
CA GLY A 186 6.17 -20.97 4.25
C GLY A 186 6.01 -20.09 5.50
N TYR A 187 7.14 -19.78 6.13
CA TYR A 187 7.26 -19.12 7.43
C TYR A 187 6.35 -17.90 7.63
N ALA A 188 6.39 -16.93 6.73
CA ALA A 188 5.59 -15.70 6.86
C ALA A 188 4.08 -15.96 6.71
N ASN A 189 3.70 -16.91 5.88
CA ASN A 189 2.31 -17.34 5.74
C ASN A 189 1.80 -18.01 7.03
N GLN A 190 2.67 -18.75 7.72
CA GLN A 190 2.34 -19.31 9.04
C GLN A 190 2.19 -18.23 10.11
N ARG A 191 3.07 -17.20 10.15
CA ARG A 191 2.90 -16.03 11.04
C ARG A 191 1.55 -15.36 10.82
N LEU A 192 1.22 -15.07 9.57
CA LEU A 192 -0.07 -14.48 9.22
C LEU A 192 -1.23 -15.41 9.60
N ALA A 193 -1.15 -16.71 9.32
CA ALA A 193 -2.18 -17.68 9.70
C ALA A 193 -2.42 -17.71 11.23
N VAL A 194 -1.37 -17.57 12.04
CA VAL A 194 -1.52 -17.42 13.50
C VAL A 194 -2.34 -16.18 13.84
N LEU A 195 -2.03 -15.02 13.24
CA LEU A 195 -2.79 -13.79 13.48
C LEU A 195 -4.25 -13.89 13.03
N TYR A 196 -4.50 -14.44 11.83
CA TYR A 196 -5.86 -14.65 11.34
C TYR A 196 -6.65 -15.62 12.25
N GLY A 197 -5.99 -16.66 12.78
CA GLY A 197 -6.59 -17.56 13.75
C GLY A 197 -6.95 -16.86 15.07
N MET A 198 -6.09 -15.98 15.57
CA MET A 198 -6.34 -15.16 16.76
C MET A 198 -7.49 -14.17 16.54
N LEU A 199 -7.52 -13.48 15.40
CA LEU A 199 -8.61 -12.60 15.00
C LEU A 199 -9.93 -13.36 14.94
N LEU A 200 -9.95 -14.51 14.28
CA LEU A 200 -11.14 -15.34 14.16
C LEU A 200 -11.62 -15.84 15.52
N ALA A 201 -10.70 -16.26 16.41
CA ALA A 201 -11.04 -16.66 17.77
C ALA A 201 -11.70 -15.51 18.55
N ARG A 202 -11.14 -14.29 18.47
CA ARG A 202 -11.71 -13.09 19.09
C ARG A 202 -13.12 -12.81 18.58
N ARG A 203 -13.32 -12.82 17.26
CA ARG A 203 -14.65 -12.53 16.66
C ARG A 203 -15.70 -13.57 16.98
N LEU A 204 -15.28 -14.81 17.21
CA LEU A 204 -16.18 -15.90 17.60
C LEU A 204 -16.36 -16.01 19.12
N SER A 205 -15.73 -15.13 19.91
CA SER A 205 -15.69 -15.21 21.38
C SER A 205 -15.24 -16.60 21.86
N ARG A 206 -14.13 -17.09 21.29
CA ARG A 206 -13.53 -18.40 21.59
C ARG A 206 -12.10 -18.25 22.06
N SER A 207 -11.67 -19.20 22.88
CA SER A 207 -10.26 -19.36 23.25
C SER A 207 -9.49 -19.96 22.07
N ALA A 208 -8.43 -19.31 21.64
CA ALA A 208 -7.59 -19.78 20.54
C ALA A 208 -6.64 -20.88 21.01
N VAL A 209 -6.59 -22.03 20.32
CA VAL A 209 -5.59 -23.07 20.59
C VAL A 209 -4.41 -22.87 19.65
N LEU A 210 -3.21 -22.70 20.21
CA LEU A 210 -2.00 -22.46 19.43
C LEU A 210 -1.75 -23.62 18.43
N PRO A 211 -1.42 -23.31 17.17
CA PRO A 211 -1.29 -24.33 16.15
C PRO A 211 0.03 -25.08 16.29
N VAL A 212 0.08 -26.26 15.66
CA VAL A 212 1.36 -26.88 15.29
C VAL A 212 1.83 -26.26 13.98
N LEU A 213 3.08 -25.87 13.94
CA LEU A 213 3.71 -25.20 12.81
C LEU A 213 4.27 -26.20 11.81
N ILE A 214 4.68 -25.71 10.64
CA ILE A 214 5.26 -26.49 9.55
C ILE A 214 6.75 -26.21 9.47
N ASP A 215 7.57 -27.26 9.44
CA ASP A 215 9.03 -27.19 9.37
C ASP A 215 9.58 -27.14 7.92
N ASN A 216 8.75 -27.53 6.94
CA ASN A 216 9.01 -27.35 5.52
C ASN A 216 7.72 -26.96 4.75
N GLY A 217 7.55 -25.67 4.51
CA GLY A 217 6.40 -25.07 3.84
C GLY A 217 6.67 -24.67 2.38
N LEU A 218 7.66 -25.28 1.72
CA LEU A 218 8.01 -24.97 0.33
C LEU A 218 6.83 -25.26 -0.62
N GLN A 219 6.38 -24.23 -1.33
CA GLN A 219 5.20 -24.30 -2.19
C GLN A 219 5.60 -24.36 -3.67
N ARG A 220 5.61 -25.56 -4.26
CA ARG A 220 5.87 -25.76 -5.71
C ARG A 220 4.60 -25.78 -6.57
N SER A 221 3.42 -25.74 -5.97
CA SER A 221 2.13 -25.71 -6.66
C SER A 221 1.16 -24.80 -5.93
N ASP A 222 -0.03 -24.57 -6.48
CA ASP A 222 -1.04 -23.73 -5.82
C ASP A 222 -1.72 -24.45 -4.63
N ALA A 223 -1.38 -25.73 -4.38
CA ALA A 223 -1.87 -26.46 -3.23
C ALA A 223 -1.17 -25.95 -1.95
N ASN A 224 -1.97 -25.81 -0.89
CA ASN A 224 -1.43 -25.46 0.43
C ASN A 224 -0.62 -26.62 0.99
N VAL A 225 0.56 -26.33 1.52
CA VAL A 225 1.30 -27.26 2.38
C VAL A 225 0.76 -27.13 3.79
N LEU A 226 0.31 -28.23 4.38
CA LEU A 226 -0.25 -28.30 5.74
C LEU A 226 0.69 -29.10 6.67
N ALA A 227 0.52 -28.89 7.97
CA ALA A 227 1.22 -29.65 9.00
C ALA A 227 0.73 -31.11 9.05
N SER A 228 1.58 -32.07 8.69
CA SER A 228 1.31 -33.50 8.66
C SER A 228 2.59 -34.33 8.79
N GLY A 229 2.52 -35.46 9.51
CA GLY A 229 3.66 -36.38 9.68
C GLY A 229 4.89 -35.67 10.25
N ASP A 230 6.03 -35.86 9.57
CA ASP A 230 7.35 -35.41 10.02
C ASP A 230 7.63 -33.92 9.79
N ASN A 231 6.73 -33.18 9.12
CA ASN A 231 6.92 -31.74 8.88
C ASN A 231 6.36 -30.86 10.02
N GLN A 232 5.98 -31.44 11.15
CA GLN A 232 5.35 -30.75 12.26
C GLN A 232 6.37 -30.23 13.27
N VAL A 233 6.22 -28.98 13.68
CA VAL A 233 7.04 -28.38 14.73
C VAL A 233 6.17 -27.69 15.79
N PRO A 234 6.36 -27.98 17.09
CA PRO A 234 5.63 -27.30 18.16
C PRO A 234 5.85 -25.78 18.14
N PHE A 235 4.81 -25.02 18.48
CA PHE A 235 4.86 -23.56 18.54
C PHE A 235 6.02 -23.05 19.41
N SER A 236 6.22 -23.66 20.58
CA SER A 236 7.27 -23.32 21.55
C SER A 236 8.70 -23.56 21.08
N GLN A 237 8.91 -24.35 20.02
CA GLN A 237 10.25 -24.51 19.42
C GLN A 237 10.63 -23.30 18.56
N MET A 238 9.66 -22.68 17.89
CA MET A 238 9.89 -21.50 17.05
C MET A 238 9.77 -20.19 17.84
N TYR A 239 8.80 -20.10 18.75
CA TYR A 239 8.45 -18.86 19.43
C TYR A 239 8.49 -18.98 20.96
N ASP A 240 8.61 -17.84 21.64
CA ASP A 240 8.34 -17.74 23.08
C ASP A 240 6.82 -17.86 23.32
N GLU A 241 6.36 -19.10 23.49
CA GLU A 241 4.94 -19.45 23.65
C GLU A 241 4.26 -18.70 24.78
N GLN A 242 4.94 -18.55 25.92
CA GLN A 242 4.36 -17.91 27.11
C GLN A 242 4.26 -16.40 26.92
N ALA A 243 5.27 -15.76 26.33
CA ALA A 243 5.19 -14.35 25.97
C ALA A 243 4.06 -14.07 24.97
N PHE A 244 3.85 -14.98 24.01
CA PHE A 244 2.77 -14.87 23.04
C PHE A 244 1.38 -14.98 23.71
N ILE A 245 1.18 -15.98 24.58
CA ILE A 245 -0.08 -16.15 25.32
C ILE A 245 -0.40 -14.90 26.15
N GLY A 246 0.54 -14.41 26.95
CA GLY A 246 0.32 -13.23 27.79
C GLY A 246 0.00 -11.96 26.98
N ALA A 247 0.62 -11.80 25.81
CA ALA A 247 0.31 -10.68 24.92
C ALA A 247 -1.10 -10.77 24.33
N MET A 248 -1.54 -11.96 23.91
CA MET A 248 -2.91 -12.18 23.40
C MET A 248 -3.96 -11.92 24.49
N GLU A 249 -3.70 -12.37 25.73
CA GLU A 249 -4.60 -12.11 26.85
C GLU A 249 -4.73 -10.61 27.14
N SER A 250 -3.64 -9.85 27.03
CA SER A 250 -3.65 -8.39 27.24
C SER A 250 -4.53 -7.62 26.24
N VAL A 251 -4.83 -8.21 25.07
CA VAL A 251 -5.71 -7.65 24.03
C VAL A 251 -7.05 -8.39 23.93
N GLY A 252 -7.42 -9.14 24.97
CA GLY A 252 -8.73 -9.77 25.09
C GLY A 252 -8.89 -11.09 24.35
N VAL A 253 -7.79 -11.79 24.04
CA VAL A 253 -7.83 -13.11 23.40
C VAL A 253 -7.18 -14.14 24.33
N ARG A 254 -7.97 -15.09 24.83
CA ARG A 254 -7.42 -16.23 25.57
C ARG A 254 -6.74 -17.16 24.57
N ALA A 255 -5.42 -17.29 24.67
CA ALA A 255 -4.65 -18.28 23.92
C ALA A 255 -4.30 -19.47 24.84
N LEU A 256 -4.46 -20.69 24.33
CA LEU A 256 -4.20 -21.93 25.05
C LEU A 256 -3.10 -22.70 24.34
N THR A 257 -2.21 -23.32 25.11
CA THR A 257 -1.34 -24.37 24.59
C THR A 257 -2.18 -25.58 24.16
N ARG A 258 -1.59 -26.45 23.34
CA ARG A 258 -2.28 -27.68 22.92
C ARG A 258 -2.55 -28.63 24.09
N ALA A 259 -1.75 -28.59 25.16
CA ALA A 259 -1.92 -29.42 26.34
C ALA A 259 -3.06 -28.94 27.26
N GLU A 260 -3.34 -27.63 27.26
CA GLU A 260 -4.44 -27.02 28.02
C GLU A 260 -5.79 -27.15 27.30
N ALA A 261 -5.76 -27.34 25.98
CA ALA A 261 -6.96 -27.54 25.19
C ALA A 261 -7.60 -28.91 25.45
N PRO A 262 -8.94 -29.04 25.35
CA PRO A 262 -9.64 -30.32 25.47
C PRO A 262 -9.02 -31.40 24.57
N ALA A 263 -8.79 -32.59 25.14
CA ALA A 263 -8.16 -33.70 24.42
C ALA A 263 -9.05 -34.16 23.25
N VAL A 264 -8.45 -34.29 22.08
CA VAL A 264 -9.11 -34.85 20.89
C VAL A 264 -9.44 -36.32 21.17
N GLY A 265 -10.73 -36.67 21.27
CA GLY A 265 -11.19 -38.05 21.42
C GLY A 265 -11.48 -38.55 22.84
N ALA A 266 -11.46 -37.68 23.85
CA ALA A 266 -11.85 -38.05 25.22
C ALA A 266 -13.38 -37.99 25.42
N GLY A 267 -14.12 -38.90 24.77
CA GLY A 267 -15.59 -39.07 24.90
C GLY A 267 -16.45 -38.26 23.91
N ASP A 268 -17.73 -38.61 23.82
CA ASP A 268 -18.70 -38.10 22.80
C ASP A 268 -18.91 -36.56 22.82
N SER A 269 -18.51 -35.88 23.90
CA SER A 269 -18.61 -34.42 24.06
C SER A 269 -17.29 -33.64 23.84
N ALA A 270 -16.15 -34.32 23.64
CA ALA A 270 -14.83 -33.70 23.50
C ALA A 270 -14.31 -33.60 22.04
N ASN A 271 -15.14 -33.96 21.06
CA ASN A 271 -14.72 -33.95 19.67
C ASN A 271 -14.82 -32.56 19.06
N TYR A 272 -13.68 -32.03 18.60
CA TYR A 272 -13.63 -30.84 17.77
C TYR A 272 -14.46 -31.08 16.50
N ARG A 273 -15.41 -30.18 16.21
CA ARG A 273 -16.08 -30.18 14.91
C ARG A 273 -15.15 -29.55 13.89
N ARG A 274 -14.68 -30.37 12.94
CA ARG A 274 -13.84 -29.89 11.85
C ARG A 274 -14.65 -29.15 10.80
N VAL A 275 -14.17 -27.99 10.37
CA VAL A 275 -14.77 -27.16 9.33
C VAL A 275 -13.70 -26.75 8.33
N GLU A 276 -13.91 -27.04 7.05
CA GLU A 276 -13.04 -26.56 5.97
C GLU A 276 -13.46 -25.13 5.59
N LEU A 277 -12.52 -24.19 5.62
CA LEU A 277 -12.78 -22.78 5.31
C LEU A 277 -12.85 -22.51 3.80
N GLY A 278 -12.35 -23.43 2.97
CA GLY A 278 -12.43 -23.33 1.51
C GLY A 278 -13.87 -23.11 1.01
N PRO A 279 -14.80 -24.04 1.32
CA PRO A 279 -16.21 -23.94 0.91
C PRO A 279 -16.97 -22.73 1.46
N LEU A 280 -16.51 -22.11 2.55
CA LEU A 280 -17.16 -20.95 3.17
C LEU A 280 -16.85 -19.61 2.48
N GLY A 281 -15.93 -19.60 1.51
CA GLY A 281 -15.55 -18.40 0.77
C GLY A 281 -14.46 -17.56 1.46
N TRP A 282 -14.60 -16.23 1.38
CA TRP A 282 -13.59 -15.26 1.81
C TRP A 282 -13.91 -14.52 3.11
N SER A 283 -15.16 -14.56 3.58
CA SER A 283 -15.58 -14.02 4.88
C SER A 283 -16.20 -15.15 5.70
N VAL A 284 -15.42 -15.68 6.64
CA VAL A 284 -15.78 -16.89 7.39
C VAL A 284 -16.42 -16.59 8.76
N VAL A 285 -16.39 -15.33 9.22
CA VAL A 285 -16.91 -14.95 10.54
C VAL A 285 -18.41 -15.22 10.63
N GLY A 286 -19.19 -14.77 9.64
CA GLY A 286 -20.64 -14.98 9.62
C GLY A 286 -21.03 -16.46 9.64
N PRO A 287 -20.53 -17.29 8.71
CA PRO A 287 -20.81 -18.73 8.71
C PRO A 287 -20.40 -19.47 9.98
N LEU A 288 -19.24 -19.14 10.58
CA LEU A 288 -18.77 -19.80 11.80
C LEU A 288 -19.47 -19.29 13.08
N GLY A 289 -19.92 -18.04 13.07
CA GLY A 289 -20.59 -17.38 14.20
C GLY A 289 -22.11 -17.51 14.22
N SER A 290 -22.70 -18.21 13.24
CA SER A 290 -24.16 -18.38 13.13
C SER A 290 -24.57 -19.85 13.01
N GLY A 291 -25.87 -20.10 13.14
CA GLY A 291 -26.46 -21.42 12.91
C GLY A 291 -25.95 -22.51 13.85
N ASP A 292 -25.74 -23.70 13.30
CA ASP A 292 -25.32 -24.90 14.02
C ASP A 292 -23.82 -24.90 14.38
N LEU A 293 -23.00 -24.02 13.79
CA LEU A 293 -21.58 -23.87 14.14
C LEU A 293 -21.38 -22.95 15.34
N ALA A 294 -22.29 -21.99 15.56
CA ALA A 294 -22.25 -21.11 16.71
C ALA A 294 -22.36 -21.88 18.05
N THR A 295 -23.20 -22.93 18.09
CA THR A 295 -23.47 -23.72 19.30
C THR A 295 -22.39 -24.76 19.61
N VAL A 296 -21.48 -25.03 18.68
CA VAL A 296 -20.41 -26.01 18.88
C VAL A 296 -19.40 -25.47 19.90
N ALA A 297 -19.10 -26.24 20.95
CA ALA A 297 -18.12 -25.83 21.96
C ALA A 297 -16.70 -25.73 21.36
N HIS A 298 -16.27 -26.73 20.59
CA HIS A 298 -14.90 -26.83 20.08
C HIS A 298 -14.89 -26.91 18.55
N LEU A 299 -14.36 -25.87 17.89
CA LEU A 299 -14.22 -25.81 16.43
C LEU A 299 -12.77 -26.06 16.04
N GLU A 300 -12.55 -26.88 15.00
CA GLU A 300 -11.26 -27.03 14.35
C GLU A 300 -11.38 -26.58 12.89
N VAL A 301 -10.63 -25.56 12.51
CA VAL A 301 -10.57 -25.08 11.13
C VAL A 301 -9.22 -25.41 10.50
N ASP A 302 -9.15 -25.45 9.17
CA ASP A 302 -7.89 -25.52 8.44
C ASP A 302 -7.14 -24.17 8.48
N CYS A 303 -6.37 -23.81 7.46
CA CYS A 303 -5.57 -22.58 7.48
C CYS A 303 -6.44 -21.33 7.31
N PRO A 304 -6.48 -20.39 8.27
CA PRO A 304 -7.32 -19.19 8.18
C PRO A 304 -6.68 -18.03 7.39
N LEU A 305 -5.50 -18.25 6.80
CA LEU A 305 -4.77 -17.24 6.04
C LEU A 305 -5.66 -16.64 4.93
N PHE A 306 -5.81 -15.31 4.95
CA PHE A 306 -6.62 -14.54 4.00
C PHE A 306 -8.12 -14.89 3.97
N LYS A 307 -8.64 -15.46 5.06
CA LYS A 307 -10.08 -15.78 5.25
C LYS A 307 -10.88 -14.69 5.96
N LEU A 308 -10.26 -13.55 6.21
CA LEU A 308 -10.91 -12.30 6.61
C LEU A 308 -10.55 -11.25 5.56
N GLN A 309 -11.55 -10.58 5.00
CA GLN A 309 -11.36 -9.49 4.06
C GLN A 309 -11.17 -8.16 4.79
N ALA A 310 -10.68 -7.15 4.07
CA ALA A 310 -10.55 -5.79 4.60
C ALA A 310 -11.84 -5.27 5.27
N GLY A 311 -13.01 -5.59 4.69
CA GLY A 311 -14.32 -5.20 5.25
C GLY A 311 -14.74 -5.96 6.52
N ASP A 312 -14.13 -7.11 6.81
CA ASP A 312 -14.38 -7.85 8.05
C ASP A 312 -13.59 -7.27 9.23
N LEU A 313 -12.49 -6.56 8.94
CA LEU A 313 -11.57 -6.02 9.94
C LEU A 313 -12.14 -4.75 10.58
N GLN A 314 -11.88 -4.59 11.87
CA GLN A 314 -12.32 -3.45 12.67
C GLN A 314 -11.10 -2.72 13.26
N PRO A 315 -11.20 -1.44 13.62
CA PRO A 315 -10.07 -0.69 14.21
C PRO A 315 -9.43 -1.39 15.42
N ALA A 316 -10.24 -2.06 16.26
CA ALA A 316 -9.75 -2.81 17.42
C ALA A 316 -8.90 -4.06 17.06
N ASP A 317 -8.96 -4.53 15.81
CA ASP A 317 -8.13 -5.63 15.32
C ASP A 317 -6.69 -5.19 15.07
N GLU A 318 -6.46 -3.90 14.76
CA GLU A 318 -5.12 -3.34 14.52
C GLU A 318 -4.23 -3.56 15.75
N GLN A 319 -4.74 -3.25 16.95
CA GLN A 319 -4.01 -3.46 18.20
C GLN A 319 -3.69 -4.94 18.45
N LEU A 320 -4.63 -5.84 18.16
CA LEU A 320 -4.40 -7.29 18.30
C LEU A 320 -3.32 -7.77 17.36
N VAL A 321 -3.38 -7.36 16.09
CA VAL A 321 -2.39 -7.80 15.09
C VAL A 321 -1.00 -7.31 15.46
N TRP A 322 -0.84 -6.02 15.81
CA TRP A 322 0.47 -5.51 16.21
C TRP A 322 0.99 -6.13 17.51
N SER A 323 0.11 -6.38 18.49
CA SER A 323 0.48 -7.11 19.71
C SER A 323 0.91 -8.55 19.40
N GLY A 324 0.22 -9.21 18.47
CA GLY A 324 0.55 -10.56 18.01
C GLY A 324 1.90 -10.62 17.31
N LEU A 325 2.16 -9.70 16.37
CA LEU A 325 3.45 -9.62 15.67
C LEU A 325 4.60 -9.36 16.64
N ALA A 326 4.44 -8.40 17.55
CA ALA A 326 5.43 -8.08 18.58
C ALA A 326 5.68 -9.22 19.57
N ALA A 327 4.69 -10.10 19.76
CA ALA A 327 4.75 -11.24 20.68
C ALA A 327 5.18 -12.55 20.02
N LEU A 328 5.15 -12.66 18.69
CA LEU A 328 5.76 -13.75 17.91
C LEU A 328 7.30 -13.63 17.92
N ARG A 329 7.87 -13.52 19.12
CA ARG A 329 9.30 -13.42 19.39
C ARG A 329 9.95 -14.79 19.25
N PRO A 330 11.20 -14.88 18.74
CA PRO A 330 11.90 -16.15 18.63
C PRO A 330 11.95 -16.88 19.98
N SER A 331 11.92 -18.21 19.95
CA SER A 331 12.29 -19.03 21.10
C SER A 331 13.70 -18.68 21.57
N LYS A 332 14.05 -19.00 22.81
CA LYS A 332 15.39 -18.69 23.37
C LYS A 332 16.54 -19.23 22.50
N GLU A 333 16.36 -20.43 21.95
CA GLU A 333 17.32 -21.04 21.02
C GLU A 333 17.44 -20.22 19.74
N ALA A 334 16.32 -19.93 19.08
CA ALA A 334 16.30 -19.15 17.85
C ALA A 334 16.88 -17.73 18.07
N ALA A 335 16.54 -17.07 19.16
CA ALA A 335 17.10 -15.76 19.52
C ALA A 335 18.63 -15.80 19.65
N SER A 336 19.16 -16.83 20.33
CA SER A 336 20.62 -17.04 20.44
C SER A 336 21.28 -17.29 19.08
N LEU A 337 20.58 -17.93 18.15
CA LEU A 337 21.08 -18.10 16.79
C LEU A 337 21.07 -16.80 16.00
N VAL A 338 20.03 -15.97 16.12
CA VAL A 338 20.01 -14.64 15.51
C VAL A 338 21.17 -13.79 16.03
N ASP A 339 21.47 -13.83 17.33
CA ASP A 339 22.65 -13.16 17.92
C ASP A 339 23.97 -13.66 17.31
N THR A 340 24.09 -14.99 17.19
CA THR A 340 25.29 -15.62 16.65
C THR A 340 25.48 -15.27 15.18
N PHE A 341 24.44 -15.40 14.36
CA PHE A 341 24.46 -15.03 12.94
C PHE A 341 24.82 -13.56 12.75
N SER A 342 24.25 -12.66 13.54
CA SER A 342 24.57 -11.22 13.46
C SER A 342 26.07 -10.97 13.65
N LYS A 343 26.70 -11.63 14.63
CA LYS A 343 28.15 -11.52 14.89
C LYS A 343 28.99 -12.12 13.76
N VAL A 344 28.57 -13.27 13.22
CA VAL A 344 29.27 -13.92 12.10
C VAL A 344 29.19 -13.05 10.84
N ILE A 345 28.03 -12.44 10.55
CA ILE A 345 27.87 -11.52 9.42
C ILE A 345 28.91 -10.40 9.47
N LEU A 346 29.04 -9.74 10.61
CA LEU A 346 30.02 -8.66 10.77
C LEU A 346 31.47 -9.15 10.65
N THR A 347 31.76 -10.34 11.17
CA THR A 347 33.10 -10.95 11.08
C THR A 347 33.48 -11.27 9.63
N GLU A 348 32.56 -11.91 8.90
CA GLU A 348 32.76 -12.26 7.49
C GLU A 348 32.82 -11.01 6.60
N ALA A 349 31.97 -10.02 6.87
CA ALA A 349 32.04 -8.74 6.18
C ALA A 349 33.43 -8.12 6.37
N ALA A 350 33.92 -8.02 7.61
CA ALA A 350 35.23 -7.43 7.92
C ALA A 350 36.38 -8.18 7.22
N ALA A 351 36.31 -9.50 7.16
CA ALA A 351 37.28 -10.32 6.42
C ALA A 351 37.25 -10.00 4.90
N LYS A 352 36.05 -9.93 4.31
CA LYS A 352 35.86 -9.60 2.88
C LYS A 352 36.29 -8.17 2.54
N ALA A 353 35.97 -7.20 3.39
CA ALA A 353 36.41 -5.82 3.21
C ALA A 353 37.94 -5.70 3.27
N LYS A 354 38.58 -6.35 4.26
CA LYS A 354 40.04 -6.42 4.35
C LYS A 354 40.67 -7.06 3.12
N ALA A 355 40.10 -8.16 2.62
CA ALA A 355 40.57 -8.82 1.40
C ALA A 355 40.45 -7.91 0.16
N ALA A 356 39.44 -7.05 0.13
CA ALA A 356 39.23 -6.07 -0.93
C ALA A 356 40.02 -4.75 -0.73
N GLY A 357 40.83 -4.62 0.33
CA GLY A 357 41.56 -3.37 0.65
C GLY A 357 40.64 -2.21 1.05
N ARG A 358 39.46 -2.52 1.62
CA ARG A 358 38.44 -1.53 2.01
C ARG A 358 38.24 -1.52 3.52
N ALA A 359 37.88 -0.35 4.05
CA ALA A 359 37.39 -0.22 5.41
C ALA A 359 35.87 -0.46 5.46
N ILE A 360 35.39 -1.11 6.52
CA ILE A 360 33.96 -1.15 6.84
C ILE A 360 33.64 0.03 7.73
N ASP A 361 32.57 0.75 7.40
CA ASP A 361 32.03 1.71 8.33
C ASP A 361 31.25 0.98 9.43
N VAL A 362 31.96 0.59 10.49
CA VAL A 362 31.35 0.06 11.72
C VAL A 362 30.92 1.21 12.64
N ALA A 363 31.41 2.44 12.39
CA ALA A 363 31.30 3.58 13.29
C ALA A 363 30.13 4.53 12.97
N GLY A 364 29.64 4.53 11.72
CA GLY A 364 28.46 5.29 11.27
C GLY A 364 27.18 4.92 12.04
N SER A 365 27.17 3.75 12.68
CA SER A 365 26.08 3.27 13.56
C SER A 365 25.97 4.03 14.91
N ARG A 366 26.77 5.08 15.16
CA ARG A 366 26.56 6.02 16.28
C ARG A 366 25.41 7.02 16.04
N ALA A 367 24.74 6.98 14.90
CA ALA A 367 23.40 7.58 14.78
C ALA A 367 22.56 7.10 15.98
N ARG A 368 22.04 8.06 16.77
CA ARG A 368 21.40 7.83 18.08
C ARG A 368 20.67 6.48 18.08
N PRO A 369 20.98 5.55 19.00
CA PRO A 369 20.20 4.33 19.11
C PRO A 369 18.75 4.75 19.28
N SER A 370 17.96 4.61 18.22
CA SER A 370 16.52 4.75 18.34
C SER A 370 16.11 3.66 19.32
N ALA A 371 15.19 4.00 20.23
CA ALA A 371 14.78 3.11 21.31
C ALA A 371 14.23 1.74 20.82
N GLY A 372 14.09 1.53 19.51
CA GLY A 372 13.58 0.33 18.84
C GLY A 372 14.60 -0.73 18.37
N GLY A 373 15.89 -0.63 18.68
CA GLY A 373 16.81 -1.78 18.54
C GLY A 373 17.25 -2.18 17.11
N GLY A 374 17.16 -1.29 16.12
CA GLY A 374 17.79 -1.48 14.80
C GLY A 374 19.22 -0.96 14.80
N GLY A 375 20.20 -1.84 14.99
CA GLY A 375 21.62 -1.46 15.14
C GLY A 375 22.60 -2.59 14.85
N GLY A 376 22.19 -3.58 14.04
CA GLY A 376 23.01 -4.76 13.76
C GLY A 376 24.35 -4.47 13.08
N GLY A 377 24.60 -3.24 12.61
CA GLY A 377 25.82 -2.85 11.90
C GLY A 377 25.90 -3.39 10.46
N PHE A 378 24.79 -3.88 9.92
CA PHE A 378 24.67 -4.37 8.56
C PHE A 378 23.31 -3.99 7.95
N ASN A 379 23.30 -3.86 6.63
CA ASN A 379 22.13 -3.75 5.79
C ASN A 379 21.64 -5.15 5.39
N TYR A 380 20.34 -5.30 5.18
CA TYR A 380 19.71 -6.58 4.86
C TYR A 380 18.87 -6.48 3.60
N ILE A 381 19.07 -7.41 2.67
CA ILE A 381 18.18 -7.62 1.53
C ILE A 381 17.54 -9.01 1.61
N HIS A 382 16.21 -9.07 1.59
CA HIS A 382 15.47 -10.29 1.27
C HIS A 382 15.29 -10.38 -0.25
N LEU A 383 16.18 -11.10 -0.91
CA LEU A 383 16.18 -11.23 -2.35
C LEU A 383 15.37 -12.48 -2.73
N ARG A 384 14.36 -12.32 -3.59
CA ARG A 384 13.56 -13.43 -4.09
C ARG A 384 13.97 -13.79 -5.52
N VAL A 385 14.83 -14.80 -5.63
CA VAL A 385 15.44 -15.28 -6.88
C VAL A 385 15.39 -16.80 -7.02
N GLU A 386 14.71 -17.48 -6.11
CA GLU A 386 14.52 -18.91 -6.13
C GLU A 386 13.72 -19.37 -7.36
N ASN A 387 13.88 -20.64 -7.74
CA ASN A 387 13.20 -21.20 -8.90
C ASN A 387 11.68 -21.24 -8.68
N ASP A 388 11.22 -21.61 -7.48
CA ASP A 388 9.80 -21.54 -7.12
C ASP A 388 9.23 -20.11 -7.26
N TRP A 389 10.05 -19.09 -6.96
CA TRP A 389 9.66 -17.69 -7.05
C TRP A 389 9.52 -17.20 -8.49
N VAL A 390 10.44 -17.59 -9.38
CA VAL A 390 10.33 -17.25 -10.81
C VAL A 390 9.04 -17.82 -11.40
N GLU A 391 8.73 -19.07 -11.07
CA GLU A 391 7.47 -19.69 -11.48
C GLU A 391 6.25 -18.99 -10.87
N HIS A 392 6.33 -18.61 -9.59
CA HIS A 392 5.30 -17.83 -8.92
C HIS A 392 5.06 -16.48 -9.61
N CYS A 393 6.11 -15.72 -9.94
CA CYS A 393 5.97 -14.44 -10.61
C CYS A 393 5.37 -14.58 -12.01
N ALA A 394 5.74 -15.62 -12.76
CA ALA A 394 5.11 -15.90 -14.05
C ALA A 394 3.60 -16.18 -13.91
N ARG A 395 3.18 -16.89 -12.84
CA ARG A 395 1.75 -17.09 -12.53
C ARG A 395 1.08 -15.79 -12.09
N TRP A 396 1.71 -15.05 -11.18
CA TRP A 396 1.23 -13.76 -10.66
C TRP A 396 0.93 -12.77 -11.79
N GLU A 397 1.88 -12.59 -12.71
CA GLU A 397 1.76 -11.71 -13.89
C GLU A 397 0.71 -12.20 -14.90
N SER A 398 0.34 -13.49 -14.87
CA SER A 398 -0.67 -14.08 -15.75
C SER A 398 -2.12 -13.87 -15.27
N ILE A 399 -2.33 -13.43 -14.03
CA ILE A 399 -3.67 -13.17 -13.48
C ILE A 399 -4.21 -11.88 -14.12
N HIS A 400 -5.42 -11.96 -14.68
CA HIS A 400 -6.07 -10.86 -15.39
C HIS A 400 -7.37 -10.44 -14.68
N ASP A 401 -7.24 -10.01 -13.43
CA ASP A 401 -8.34 -9.59 -12.54
C ASP A 401 -8.54 -8.07 -12.49
N GLY A 402 -7.89 -7.33 -13.38
CA GLY A 402 -7.92 -5.86 -13.39
C GLY A 402 -6.91 -5.22 -12.45
N ILE A 403 -6.18 -6.01 -11.66
CA ILE A 403 -5.05 -5.57 -10.84
C ILE A 403 -3.77 -5.73 -11.67
N VAL A 404 -2.97 -4.67 -11.82
CA VAL A 404 -1.63 -4.77 -12.42
C VAL A 404 -0.71 -5.51 -11.47
N ARG A 405 -0.10 -6.55 -12.01
CA ARG A 405 0.68 -7.54 -11.29
C ARG A 405 2.09 -7.64 -11.88
N ASP A 406 2.66 -6.52 -12.31
CA ASP A 406 3.96 -6.44 -13.01
C ASP A 406 5.16 -6.20 -12.09
N ASN A 407 4.94 -6.19 -10.78
CA ASN A 407 5.97 -5.89 -9.80
C ASN A 407 6.62 -7.12 -9.18
N CYS A 408 6.20 -8.36 -9.47
CA CYS A 408 6.70 -9.54 -8.75
C CYS A 408 8.21 -9.78 -8.95
N PHE A 409 8.68 -9.82 -10.20
CA PHE A 409 10.10 -10.04 -10.50
C PHE A 409 10.83 -8.75 -10.92
N ASN A 410 10.11 -7.63 -10.96
CA ASN A 410 10.65 -6.37 -11.45
C ASN A 410 11.86 -5.91 -10.61
N HIS A 411 12.86 -5.37 -11.31
CA HIS A 411 14.11 -4.88 -10.73
C HIS A 411 14.94 -5.88 -9.91
N THR A 412 14.64 -7.18 -9.99
CA THR A 412 15.46 -8.23 -9.34
C THR A 412 16.83 -8.36 -10.01
N ASP A 413 16.88 -8.31 -11.34
CA ASP A 413 18.15 -8.36 -12.09
C ASP A 413 19.00 -7.08 -11.88
N PRO A 414 18.48 -5.84 -11.98
CA PRO A 414 19.26 -4.64 -11.71
C PRO A 414 19.24 -4.25 -10.22
N ILE A 415 19.28 -5.21 -9.28
CA ILE A 415 19.09 -4.93 -7.85
C ILE A 415 20.10 -3.92 -7.29
N ALA A 416 21.35 -3.95 -7.76
CA ALA A 416 22.40 -3.05 -7.29
C ALA A 416 22.05 -1.56 -7.53
N SER A 417 21.47 -1.23 -8.68
CA SER A 417 21.06 0.14 -8.97
C SER A 417 19.88 0.57 -8.10
N ARG A 418 18.96 -0.36 -7.79
CA ARG A 418 17.86 -0.07 -6.87
C ARG A 418 18.34 0.20 -5.46
N LEU A 419 19.27 -0.60 -4.93
CA LEU A 419 19.86 -0.35 -3.62
C LEU A 419 20.46 1.06 -3.52
N ALA A 420 21.15 1.53 -4.57
CA ALA A 420 21.70 2.88 -4.61
C ALA A 420 20.61 3.98 -4.51
N LEU A 421 19.47 3.81 -5.19
CA LEU A 421 18.33 4.76 -5.10
C LEU A 421 17.68 4.82 -3.72
N PHE A 422 17.81 3.75 -2.96
CA PHE A 422 17.35 3.66 -1.58
C PHE A 422 18.45 4.03 -0.59
N GLY A 423 19.56 4.63 -1.04
CA GLY A 423 20.63 5.13 -0.18
C GLY A 423 21.42 4.05 0.53
N PHE A 424 21.49 2.83 -0.01
CA PHE A 424 22.35 1.78 0.57
C PHE A 424 23.82 2.12 0.33
N SER A 425 24.56 2.30 1.41
CA SER A 425 26.01 2.48 1.37
C SER A 425 26.71 1.17 0.98
N ASN A 426 27.75 1.30 0.16
CA ASN A 426 28.61 0.19 -0.25
C ASN A 426 29.74 -0.10 0.78
N SER A 427 29.90 0.75 1.79
CA SER A 427 30.86 0.59 2.90
C SER A 427 30.25 -0.07 4.14
N THR A 428 28.91 -0.20 4.20
CA THR A 428 28.20 -1.00 5.20
C THR A 428 28.08 -2.43 4.70
N ALA A 429 28.22 -3.41 5.60
CA ALA A 429 28.01 -4.82 5.26
C ALA A 429 26.59 -5.04 4.71
N LEU A 430 26.45 -5.78 3.61
CA LEU A 430 25.15 -6.12 3.03
C LEU A 430 24.93 -7.63 3.11
N TYR A 431 24.01 -8.04 3.99
CA TYR A 431 23.57 -9.42 4.10
C TYR A 431 22.48 -9.72 3.06
N VAL A 432 22.73 -10.71 2.21
CA VAL A 432 21.82 -11.16 1.14
C VAL A 432 21.14 -12.46 1.55
N ALA A 433 19.88 -12.35 1.98
CA ALA A 433 19.05 -13.47 2.38
C ALA A 433 18.21 -13.98 1.20
N THR A 434 18.34 -15.26 0.91
CA THR A 434 17.56 -16.02 -0.08
C THR A 434 17.78 -17.50 0.20
N TYR A 435 16.88 -18.36 -0.28
CA TYR A 435 17.09 -19.80 -0.18
C TYR A 435 18.01 -20.31 -1.31
N TRP A 436 19.33 -20.08 -1.18
CA TRP A 436 20.35 -20.33 -2.23
C TRP A 436 20.34 -21.75 -2.82
N ARG A 437 19.88 -22.74 -2.07
CA ARG A 437 19.78 -24.14 -2.54
C ARG A 437 18.76 -24.34 -3.66
N ASP A 438 17.78 -23.45 -3.79
CA ASP A 438 16.76 -23.47 -4.85
C ASP A 438 17.00 -22.39 -5.92
N VAL A 439 18.18 -21.76 -5.94
CA VAL A 439 18.54 -20.74 -6.94
C VAL A 439 19.37 -21.39 -8.05
N GLU A 440 18.98 -21.15 -9.30
CA GLU A 440 19.78 -21.56 -10.46
C GLU A 440 21.20 -20.95 -10.42
N PRO A 441 22.28 -21.74 -10.62
CA PRO A 441 23.66 -21.25 -10.47
C PRO A 441 23.99 -19.99 -11.29
N GLN A 442 23.55 -19.92 -12.55
CA GLN A 442 23.80 -18.76 -13.41
C GLN A 442 23.11 -17.48 -12.91
N ARG A 443 21.93 -17.62 -12.29
CA ARG A 443 21.19 -16.50 -11.70
C ARG A 443 21.88 -16.03 -10.43
N ARG A 444 22.34 -16.96 -9.59
CA ARG A 444 23.16 -16.68 -8.40
C ARG A 444 24.41 -15.89 -8.78
N GLU A 445 25.21 -16.41 -9.71
CA GLU A 445 26.45 -15.76 -10.18
C GLU A 445 26.19 -14.35 -10.71
N ARG A 446 25.13 -14.19 -11.52
CA ARG A 446 24.76 -12.88 -12.09
C ARG A 446 24.44 -11.84 -11.01
N VAL A 447 23.52 -12.17 -10.09
CA VAL A 447 23.07 -11.22 -9.05
C VAL A 447 24.22 -10.91 -8.09
N VAL A 448 24.93 -11.92 -7.61
CA VAL A 448 26.07 -11.72 -6.70
C VAL A 448 27.15 -10.89 -7.39
N GLY A 449 27.52 -11.24 -8.63
CA GLY A 449 28.51 -10.50 -9.40
C GLY A 449 28.12 -9.04 -9.67
N GLN A 450 26.84 -8.74 -9.91
CA GLN A 450 26.38 -7.35 -10.06
C GLN A 450 26.49 -6.53 -8.78
N LEU A 451 26.15 -7.13 -7.64
CA LEU A 451 26.28 -6.48 -6.34
C LEU A 451 27.76 -6.26 -5.95
N GLU A 452 28.62 -7.23 -6.24
CA GLU A 452 30.08 -7.09 -6.04
C GLU A 452 30.66 -6.02 -6.97
N ALA A 453 30.27 -6.00 -8.24
CA ALA A 453 30.69 -5.00 -9.22
C ALA A 453 30.23 -3.58 -8.86
N ALA A 454 29.09 -3.44 -8.19
CA ALA A 454 28.62 -2.17 -7.63
C ALA A 454 29.35 -1.78 -6.33
N GLY A 455 30.28 -2.61 -5.86
CA GLY A 455 31.13 -2.33 -4.72
C GLY A 455 30.51 -2.65 -3.37
N TYR A 456 29.46 -3.46 -3.28
CA TYR A 456 28.94 -3.85 -1.96
C TYR A 456 29.88 -4.85 -1.24
N ILE A 457 29.89 -4.84 0.09
CA ILE A 457 30.54 -5.86 0.91
C ILE A 457 29.52 -6.94 1.24
N LEU A 458 29.48 -8.00 0.44
CA LEU A 458 28.41 -9.00 0.48
C LEU A 458 28.69 -10.14 1.46
N VAL A 459 27.68 -10.46 2.26
CA VAL A 459 27.63 -11.69 3.06
C VAL A 459 26.34 -12.42 2.74
N THR A 460 26.44 -13.70 2.41
CA THR A 460 25.30 -14.59 2.15
C THR A 460 25.10 -15.56 3.31
N SER A 461 23.95 -16.23 3.39
CA SER A 461 23.77 -17.33 4.34
C SER A 461 24.78 -18.47 4.13
N ASP A 462 25.18 -18.74 2.90
CA ASP A 462 26.24 -19.72 2.61
C ASP A 462 27.59 -19.30 3.19
N ASP A 463 27.96 -18.02 3.12
CA ASP A 463 29.18 -17.48 3.75
C ASP A 463 29.12 -17.68 5.27
N VAL A 464 28.00 -17.29 5.89
CA VAL A 464 27.80 -17.42 7.33
C VAL A 464 27.96 -18.88 7.75
N LEU A 465 27.26 -19.81 7.10
CA LEU A 465 27.24 -21.22 7.46
C LEU A 465 28.57 -21.94 7.20
N SER A 466 29.31 -21.55 6.16
CA SER A 466 30.59 -22.18 5.78
C SER A 466 31.80 -21.62 6.55
N SER A 467 31.66 -20.43 7.13
CA SER A 467 32.73 -19.78 7.88
C SER A 467 33.17 -20.55 9.13
N ARG A 468 34.42 -20.33 9.56
CA ARG A 468 34.92 -20.90 10.83
C ARG A 468 34.09 -20.42 12.03
N ALA A 469 33.69 -19.14 12.03
CA ALA A 469 32.88 -18.56 13.09
C ALA A 469 31.45 -19.10 13.10
N GLY A 470 30.91 -19.45 11.93
CA GLY A 470 29.56 -19.97 11.77
C GLY A 470 29.40 -21.47 11.92
N LYS A 471 30.47 -22.27 12.04
CA LYS A 471 30.37 -23.74 12.25
C LYS A 471 29.45 -24.13 13.40
N ALA A 472 29.48 -23.39 14.52
CA ALA A 472 28.59 -23.64 15.64
C ALA A 472 27.12 -23.35 15.29
N ALA A 473 26.87 -22.27 14.56
CA ALA A 473 25.54 -21.90 14.11
C ALA A 473 24.99 -22.88 13.07
N ALA A 474 25.84 -23.35 12.15
CA ALA A 474 25.52 -24.39 11.17
C ALA A 474 25.19 -25.72 11.85
N ALA A 475 25.96 -26.12 12.87
CA ALA A 475 25.67 -27.32 13.66
C ALA A 475 24.34 -27.21 14.43
N ALA A 476 24.02 -26.03 14.98
CA ALA A 476 22.74 -25.79 15.66
C ALA A 476 21.54 -25.77 14.71
N LEU A 477 21.74 -25.36 13.45
CA LEU A 477 20.72 -25.49 12.40
C LEU A 477 20.66 -26.89 11.78
N ALA A 478 21.67 -27.73 11.98
CA ALA A 478 21.67 -29.08 11.45
C ALA A 478 20.54 -29.89 12.10
N GLY A 479 19.65 -30.43 11.27
CA GLY A 479 18.45 -31.13 11.75
C GLY A 479 17.28 -30.21 12.12
N ARG A 480 17.42 -28.88 11.95
CA ARG A 480 16.29 -27.95 11.91
C ARG A 480 15.79 -27.84 10.47
N GLY A 481 14.49 -27.70 10.27
CA GLY A 481 13.94 -27.54 8.94
C GLY A 481 14.11 -26.14 8.36
N ARG A 482 13.58 -25.99 7.15
CA ARG A 482 13.66 -24.78 6.35
C ARG A 482 13.03 -23.59 7.06
N GLU A 483 11.86 -23.78 7.68
CA GLU A 483 11.11 -22.66 8.26
C GLU A 483 11.77 -22.13 9.54
N PHE A 484 12.50 -22.97 10.28
CA PHE A 484 13.30 -22.50 11.41
C PHE A 484 14.47 -21.63 10.94
N SER A 485 15.12 -21.98 9.82
CA SER A 485 16.15 -21.13 9.22
C SER A 485 15.57 -19.80 8.71
N ALA A 486 14.40 -19.85 8.07
CA ALA A 486 13.68 -18.66 7.63
C ALA A 486 13.28 -17.74 8.81
N LEU A 487 12.91 -18.31 9.97
CA LEU A 487 12.70 -17.55 11.21
C LEU A 487 13.96 -16.79 11.61
N VAL A 488 15.12 -17.47 11.65
CA VAL A 488 16.39 -16.82 12.00
C VAL A 488 16.69 -15.67 11.03
N GLU A 489 16.56 -15.91 9.71
CA GLU A 489 16.78 -14.86 8.70
C GLU A 489 15.81 -13.69 8.83
N TYR A 490 14.53 -13.96 9.13
CA TYR A 490 13.53 -12.92 9.33
C TYR A 490 13.96 -11.97 10.45
N PHE A 491 14.38 -12.53 11.58
CA PHE A 491 14.81 -11.74 12.73
C PHE A 491 16.20 -11.10 12.57
N LEU A 492 17.06 -11.60 11.68
CA LEU A 492 18.23 -10.86 11.22
C LEU A 492 17.80 -9.60 10.45
N GLY A 493 16.80 -9.72 9.57
CA GLY A 493 16.20 -8.57 8.88
C GLY A 493 15.58 -7.54 9.84
N MET A 494 14.97 -8.00 10.94
CA MET A 494 14.43 -7.10 11.98
C MET A 494 15.53 -6.34 12.75
N ARG A 495 16.76 -6.83 12.80
CA ARG A 495 17.91 -6.18 13.48
C ARG A 495 18.79 -5.34 12.58
N ALA A 496 18.66 -5.51 11.27
CA ALA A 496 19.42 -4.76 10.28
C ALA A 496 19.21 -3.25 10.43
N GLU A 497 20.20 -2.48 10.00
CA GLU A 497 20.13 -1.01 9.93
C GLU A 497 19.08 -0.59 8.90
N ARG A 498 19.24 -1.04 7.65
CA ARG A 498 18.25 -0.91 6.58
C ARG A 498 17.80 -2.30 6.13
N PHE A 499 16.49 -2.46 5.93
CA PHE A 499 15.87 -3.66 5.37
C PHE A 499 15.22 -3.34 4.03
N ILE A 500 15.53 -4.10 2.99
CA ILE A 500 14.81 -4.02 1.72
C ILE A 500 14.43 -5.41 1.23
N GLY A 501 13.25 -5.55 0.65
CA GLY A 501 12.81 -6.84 0.11
C GLY A 501 11.88 -6.72 -1.08
N ASN A 502 11.18 -7.81 -1.39
CA ASN A 502 10.20 -7.89 -2.46
C ASN A 502 8.79 -7.63 -1.93
N SER A 503 8.05 -6.66 -2.48
CA SER A 503 6.71 -6.28 -2.01
C SER A 503 5.64 -7.37 -2.17
N VAL A 504 5.81 -8.30 -3.11
CA VAL A 504 4.88 -9.43 -3.35
C VAL A 504 5.17 -10.59 -2.40
N SER A 505 6.39 -10.71 -1.90
CA SER A 505 6.76 -11.72 -0.91
C SER A 505 6.16 -11.39 0.44
N THR A 506 5.30 -12.25 0.97
CA THR A 506 4.70 -12.07 2.31
C THR A 506 5.77 -11.96 3.40
N PHE A 507 6.91 -12.62 3.25
CA PHE A 507 8.06 -12.50 4.15
C PHE A 507 8.63 -11.07 4.17
N ALA A 508 8.95 -10.52 3.01
CA ALA A 508 9.51 -9.18 2.93
C ALA A 508 8.49 -8.09 3.24
N ALA A 509 7.26 -8.23 2.73
CA ALA A 509 6.17 -7.31 3.00
C ALA A 509 5.90 -7.23 4.51
N LEU A 510 5.75 -8.36 5.20
CA LEU A 510 5.50 -8.36 6.64
C LEU A 510 6.70 -7.75 7.42
N GLY A 511 7.93 -8.18 7.11
CA GLY A 511 9.14 -7.65 7.77
C GLY A 511 9.31 -6.14 7.62
N MET A 512 9.06 -5.62 6.41
CA MET A 512 9.07 -4.18 6.17
C MET A 512 7.99 -3.45 6.99
N LEU A 513 6.76 -3.98 7.03
CA LEU A 513 5.65 -3.34 7.75
C LEU A 513 5.86 -3.36 9.27
N GLU A 514 6.35 -4.47 9.83
CA GLU A 514 6.77 -4.56 11.24
C GLU A 514 7.88 -3.54 11.57
N ARG A 515 8.89 -3.42 10.71
CA ARG A 515 9.97 -2.43 10.91
C ARG A 515 9.45 -1.00 10.87
N ARG A 516 8.62 -0.65 9.89
CA ARG A 516 8.03 0.69 9.77
C ARG A 516 7.14 1.03 10.97
N HIS A 517 6.40 0.06 11.49
CA HIS A 517 5.60 0.23 12.71
C HIS A 517 6.51 0.51 13.93
N ALA A 518 7.65 -0.16 14.02
CA ALA A 518 8.67 0.08 15.05
C ALA A 518 9.53 1.34 14.83
N GLY A 519 9.22 2.17 13.82
CA GLY A 519 10.02 3.35 13.46
C GLY A 519 11.40 3.02 12.87
N LEU A 520 11.60 1.79 12.40
CA LEU A 520 12.83 1.32 11.75
C LEU A 520 12.70 1.40 10.23
N TRP A 521 13.83 1.64 9.56
CA TRP A 521 13.86 1.78 8.10
C TRP A 521 13.52 0.47 7.39
N GLY A 522 12.55 0.50 6.47
CA GLY A 522 12.15 -0.66 5.67
C GLY A 522 11.59 -0.26 4.31
N ALA A 523 12.04 -0.91 3.24
CA ALA A 523 11.63 -0.62 1.85
C ALA A 523 11.43 -1.89 1.00
N TYR A 524 11.09 -1.69 -0.28
CA TYR A 524 11.03 -2.75 -1.28
C TYR A 524 11.61 -2.30 -2.63
N TYR A 525 12.31 -3.20 -3.32
CA TYR A 525 13.10 -2.86 -4.51
C TYR A 525 12.36 -3.00 -5.84
N ASN A 526 11.28 -3.77 -5.85
CA ASN A 526 10.57 -4.24 -7.06
C ASN A 526 9.44 -3.31 -7.53
N GLY A 527 9.19 -2.22 -6.81
CA GLY A 527 8.15 -1.26 -7.15
C GLY A 527 6.72 -1.81 -7.02
N GLY A 528 5.76 -1.11 -7.60
CA GLY A 528 4.34 -1.44 -7.53
C GLY A 528 3.73 -1.37 -6.12
N ASN A 529 2.60 -2.05 -5.94
CA ASN A 529 1.89 -2.14 -4.67
C ASN A 529 2.48 -3.20 -3.73
N ILE A 530 1.92 -3.28 -2.52
CA ILE A 530 2.22 -4.32 -1.52
C ILE A 530 0.94 -5.15 -1.34
N PRO A 531 0.80 -6.32 -2.00
CA PRO A 531 -0.45 -7.09 -1.97
C PRO A 531 -0.96 -7.45 -0.58
N LEU A 532 -0.06 -7.58 0.40
CA LEU A 532 -0.43 -7.84 1.79
C LEU A 532 -1.32 -6.72 2.38
N VAL A 533 -1.21 -5.49 1.88
CA VAL A 533 -2.02 -4.35 2.33
C VAL A 533 -3.47 -4.47 1.87
N ALA A 534 -3.76 -5.09 0.73
CA ALA A 534 -5.12 -5.28 0.27
C ALA A 534 -5.93 -6.23 1.18
N VAL A 535 -5.24 -7.13 1.89
CA VAL A 535 -5.87 -8.11 2.81
C VAL A 535 -5.78 -7.71 4.28
N LEU A 536 -4.81 -6.89 4.66
CA LEU A 536 -4.62 -6.33 6.01
C LEU A 536 -4.30 -4.83 5.90
N PRO A 537 -5.29 -3.98 5.56
CA PRO A 537 -5.08 -2.56 5.24
C PRO A 537 -4.42 -1.76 6.36
N PHE A 538 -4.76 -2.02 7.62
CA PHE A 538 -4.17 -1.30 8.76
C PHE A 538 -2.68 -1.58 8.97
N LEU A 539 -2.10 -2.62 8.35
CA LEU A 539 -0.66 -2.88 8.46
C LEU A 539 0.18 -1.80 7.75
N HIS A 540 -0.41 -1.08 6.79
CA HIS A 540 0.29 -0.06 6.05
C HIS A 540 -0.54 1.21 5.95
N LYS A 541 -0.03 2.26 6.59
CA LYS A 541 -0.50 3.62 6.37
C LYS A 541 0.30 4.23 5.22
N MET A 542 -0.39 4.70 4.20
CA MET A 542 0.26 5.34 3.05
C MET A 542 0.92 6.64 3.53
N PRO A 543 2.19 6.90 3.20
CA PRO A 543 2.85 8.15 3.56
C PRO A 543 2.17 9.31 2.85
N TRP A 544 1.59 10.21 3.63
CA TRP A 544 1.03 11.48 3.18
C TRP A 544 1.99 12.59 3.59
N VAL A 545 2.42 13.39 2.61
CA VAL A 545 3.37 14.48 2.79
C VAL A 545 2.70 15.79 2.42
N PHE A 546 2.92 16.83 3.23
CA PHE A 546 2.56 18.20 2.90
C PHE A 546 3.66 19.14 3.38
N THR A 547 3.65 20.37 2.89
CA THR A 547 4.58 21.43 3.30
C THR A 547 3.84 22.45 4.15
N TYR A 548 4.50 23.01 5.16
CA TYR A 548 3.94 24.08 5.96
C TYR A 548 5.01 24.95 6.63
N ASN A 549 4.65 26.17 7.00
CA ASN A 549 5.53 27.09 7.70
C ASN A 549 4.86 27.76 8.91
N SER A 550 5.67 28.31 9.82
CA SER A 550 5.17 28.89 11.08
C SER A 550 4.48 30.27 10.92
N TRP A 551 4.52 30.89 9.74
CA TRP A 551 4.00 32.24 9.50
C TRP A 551 2.71 32.27 8.65
N SER A 552 2.22 31.13 8.16
CA SER A 552 0.99 31.03 7.35
C SER A 552 -0.30 30.89 8.20
N LYS A 553 -0.42 31.67 9.29
CA LYS A 553 -1.49 31.53 10.29
C LYS A 553 -2.91 31.52 9.71
N ASN A 554 -3.14 32.29 8.65
CA ASN A 554 -4.43 32.37 7.96
C ASN A 554 -4.86 31.06 7.28
N TYR A 555 -3.98 30.06 7.19
CA TYR A 555 -4.25 28.76 6.58
C TYR A 555 -4.35 27.62 7.60
N GLU A 556 -4.07 27.88 8.89
CA GLU A 556 -4.01 26.85 9.93
C GLU A 556 -5.31 26.06 10.03
N TYR A 557 -6.46 26.73 9.92
CA TYR A 557 -7.76 26.08 10.01
C TYR A 557 -7.96 25.02 8.89
N MET A 558 -7.44 25.24 7.69
CA MET A 558 -7.51 24.23 6.63
C MET A 558 -6.52 23.08 6.87
N LEU A 559 -5.31 23.39 7.33
CA LEU A 559 -4.32 22.39 7.74
C LEU A 559 -4.88 21.47 8.84
N LYS A 560 -5.55 22.06 9.85
CA LYS A 560 -6.18 21.29 10.93
C LYS A 560 -7.25 20.35 10.37
N ALA A 561 -8.07 20.80 9.41
CA ALA A 561 -9.06 19.96 8.74
C ALA A 561 -8.40 18.80 7.96
N ALA A 562 -7.32 19.07 7.23
CA ALA A 562 -6.55 18.05 6.51
C ALA A 562 -6.01 16.97 7.48
N VAL A 563 -5.35 17.39 8.56
CA VAL A 563 -4.78 16.47 9.56
C VAL A 563 -5.85 15.69 10.31
N ARG A 564 -6.91 16.36 10.78
CA ARG A 564 -7.99 15.70 11.53
C ARG A 564 -8.76 14.71 10.65
N SER A 565 -9.03 15.04 9.39
CA SER A 565 -9.69 14.12 8.45
C SER A 565 -8.81 12.92 8.07
N ALA A 566 -7.51 13.12 7.86
CA ALA A 566 -6.56 12.02 7.64
C ALA A 566 -6.51 11.05 8.83
N ARG A 567 -6.46 11.58 10.06
CA ARG A 567 -6.49 10.78 11.29
C ARG A 567 -7.80 10.04 11.47
N TYR A 568 -8.92 10.68 11.18
CA TYR A 568 -10.25 10.06 11.27
C TYR A 568 -10.36 8.81 10.40
N HIS A 569 -9.82 8.84 9.18
CA HIS A 569 -9.82 7.68 8.29
C HIS A 569 -8.73 6.65 8.61
N GLY A 570 -7.63 7.07 9.25
CA GLY A 570 -6.61 6.17 9.79
C GLY A 570 -5.75 5.43 8.76
N SER A 571 -5.90 5.73 7.46
CA SER A 571 -5.17 5.06 6.37
C SER A 571 -3.88 5.78 5.94
N LEU A 572 -3.65 6.99 6.43
CA LEU A 572 -2.50 7.84 6.08
C LEU A 572 -1.54 8.00 7.25
N LYS A 573 -0.25 8.13 6.94
CA LYS A 573 0.79 8.54 7.90
C LYS A 573 1.29 9.94 7.54
N PRO A 574 0.95 10.97 8.34
CA PRO A 574 1.27 12.36 8.01
C PRO A 574 2.74 12.71 8.26
N TYR A 575 3.35 13.34 7.26
CA TYR A 575 4.67 13.97 7.31
C TYR A 575 4.55 15.41 6.87
N CYS A 576 5.10 16.34 7.65
CA CYS A 576 5.15 17.75 7.30
C CYS A 576 6.60 18.15 7.07
N ILE A 577 6.92 18.55 5.85
CA ILE A 577 8.16 19.29 5.57
C ILE A 577 7.93 20.70 6.10
N PHE A 578 8.56 21.01 7.23
CA PHE A 578 8.30 22.20 8.03
C PHE A 578 9.45 23.19 7.92
N THR A 579 9.10 24.48 7.85
CA THR A 579 10.07 25.58 7.90
C THR A 579 9.58 26.69 8.82
N GLY A 580 10.49 27.25 9.61
CA GLY A 580 10.20 28.32 10.55
C GLY A 580 10.35 27.90 12.00
N ASP A 581 9.69 28.64 12.88
CA ASP A 581 9.86 28.52 14.34
C ASP A 581 9.26 27.22 14.89
N GLU A 582 10.13 26.35 15.41
CA GLU A 582 9.74 25.09 16.07
C GLU A 582 9.06 25.33 17.43
N GLN A 583 9.08 26.56 17.97
CA GLN A 583 8.37 26.95 19.18
C GLN A 583 6.96 27.48 18.90
N SER A 584 6.56 27.58 17.63
CA SER A 584 5.24 28.07 17.25
C SER A 584 4.11 27.13 17.71
N ASP A 585 2.94 27.71 18.01
CA ASP A 585 1.75 26.95 18.43
C ASP A 585 1.36 25.88 17.41
N ILE A 586 1.50 26.17 16.11
CA ILE A 586 1.17 25.22 15.06
C ILE A 586 2.15 24.04 14.99
N TYR A 587 3.44 24.26 15.27
CA TYR A 587 4.42 23.16 15.38
C TYR A 587 4.02 22.22 16.51
N ALA A 588 3.76 22.77 17.71
CA ALA A 588 3.32 22.00 18.87
C ALA A 588 2.00 21.27 18.59
N TRP A 589 1.06 21.93 17.91
CA TRP A 589 -0.22 21.34 17.53
C TRP A 589 -0.03 20.14 16.58
N LEU A 590 0.79 20.28 15.54
CA LEU A 590 1.07 19.21 14.57
C LEU A 590 1.71 18.00 15.26
N ALA A 591 2.70 18.22 16.12
CA ALA A 591 3.34 17.16 16.90
C ALA A 591 2.33 16.42 17.80
N ALA A 592 1.43 17.16 18.45
CA ALA A 592 0.36 16.59 19.29
C ALA A 592 -0.71 15.82 18.49
N HIS A 593 -0.74 15.97 17.16
CA HIS A 593 -1.67 15.29 16.27
C HIS A 593 -0.97 14.21 15.42
N ASP A 594 0.10 13.60 15.95
CA ASP A 594 0.85 12.49 15.35
C ASP A 594 1.45 12.82 13.97
N VAL A 595 1.67 14.10 13.67
CA VAL A 595 2.38 14.53 12.46
C VAL A 595 3.88 14.44 12.67
N THR A 596 4.57 13.73 11.77
CA THR A 596 6.03 13.72 11.78
C THR A 596 6.55 15.00 11.13
N LEU A 597 7.05 15.93 11.95
CA LEU A 597 7.63 17.20 11.51
C LEU A 597 9.07 16.98 11.05
N ILE A 598 9.40 17.51 9.87
CA ILE A 598 10.71 17.39 9.23
C ILE A 598 11.23 18.80 8.99
N SER A 599 12.13 19.27 9.85
CA SER A 599 12.84 20.51 9.59
C SER A 599 13.71 20.34 8.35
N HIS A 600 13.44 21.15 7.32
CA HIS A 600 14.10 21.05 6.02
C HIS A 600 14.41 22.44 5.47
N THR A 601 15.64 22.62 5.01
CA THR A 601 16.08 23.83 4.31
C THR A 601 16.57 23.42 2.93
N PRO A 602 15.85 23.79 1.85
CA PRO A 602 16.24 23.40 0.50
C PRO A 602 17.61 23.97 0.10
N ALA A 603 18.46 23.14 -0.51
CA ALA A 603 19.79 23.57 -0.94
C ALA A 603 19.76 24.57 -2.12
N TRP A 604 18.66 24.58 -2.88
CA TRP A 604 18.48 25.46 -4.04
C TRP A 604 17.89 26.84 -3.68
N THR A 605 17.55 27.12 -2.41
CA THR A 605 16.81 28.33 -2.01
C THR A 605 17.47 29.62 -2.49
N GLU A 606 18.77 29.81 -2.25
CA GLU A 606 19.46 31.05 -2.64
C GLU A 606 19.47 31.27 -4.16
N GLN A 607 19.72 30.21 -4.92
CA GLN A 607 19.76 30.27 -6.39
C GLN A 607 18.36 30.51 -6.98
N LEU A 608 17.33 29.86 -6.42
CA LEU A 608 15.94 30.08 -6.82
C LEU A 608 15.53 31.54 -6.60
N LEU A 609 15.84 32.09 -5.43
CA LEU A 609 15.49 33.48 -5.10
C LEU A 609 16.25 34.48 -5.99
N ALA A 610 17.52 34.22 -6.31
CA ALA A 610 18.28 35.05 -7.25
C ALA A 610 17.64 35.05 -8.66
N LEU A 611 17.25 33.87 -9.15
CA LEU A 611 16.57 33.74 -10.44
C LEU A 611 15.20 34.43 -10.45
N ALA A 612 14.41 34.20 -9.39
CA ALA A 612 13.07 34.76 -9.25
C ALA A 612 13.08 36.28 -9.21
N ARG A 613 14.02 36.87 -8.45
CA ARG A 613 14.13 38.32 -8.26
C ARG A 613 14.25 39.08 -9.58
N ALA A 614 15.00 38.55 -10.53
CA ALA A 614 15.21 39.19 -11.84
C ALA A 614 13.91 39.39 -12.63
N LYS A 615 12.87 38.59 -12.34
CA LYS A 615 11.60 38.54 -13.08
C LYS A 615 10.36 38.60 -12.19
N ALA A 616 10.49 38.85 -10.89
CA ALA A 616 9.37 38.79 -9.95
C ALA A 616 8.23 39.75 -10.31
N LYS A 617 8.57 40.98 -10.73
CA LYS A 617 7.61 42.00 -11.19
C LYS A 617 6.83 41.57 -12.44
N GLU A 618 7.47 40.87 -13.37
CA GLU A 618 6.82 40.37 -14.57
C GLU A 618 5.93 39.15 -14.22
N ASN A 619 6.45 38.26 -13.38
CA ASN A 619 5.82 36.96 -13.09
C ASN A 619 4.64 37.03 -12.11
N VAL A 620 4.57 38.04 -11.25
CA VAL A 620 3.49 38.18 -10.26
C VAL A 620 2.10 38.35 -10.89
N HIS A 621 2.04 38.87 -12.12
CA HIS A 621 0.79 38.96 -12.89
C HIS A 621 0.25 37.60 -13.31
N HIS A 622 1.13 36.60 -13.42
CA HIS A 622 0.78 35.22 -13.72
C HIS A 622 0.42 34.41 -12.47
N SER A 623 0.95 34.77 -11.29
CA SER A 623 0.65 34.07 -10.05
C SER A 623 0.97 34.86 -8.79
N HIS A 624 0.12 34.72 -7.77
CA HIS A 624 0.30 35.31 -6.44
C HIS A 624 1.49 34.71 -5.69
N LEU A 625 2.03 33.58 -6.15
CA LEU A 625 3.20 32.91 -5.57
C LEU A 625 4.47 33.76 -5.64
N PHE A 626 4.53 34.75 -6.54
CA PHE A 626 5.66 35.67 -6.67
C PHE A 626 5.58 36.89 -5.76
N LYS A 627 4.52 37.02 -4.93
CA LYS A 627 4.34 38.18 -4.05
C LYS A 627 5.48 38.34 -3.04
N THR A 628 5.94 37.23 -2.46
CA THR A 628 7.03 37.24 -1.49
C THR A 628 8.02 36.10 -1.73
N PRO A 629 9.29 36.27 -1.34
CA PRO A 629 10.29 35.20 -1.35
C PRO A 629 9.82 33.94 -0.61
N ASP A 630 9.19 34.09 0.55
CA ASP A 630 8.77 32.98 1.39
C ASP A 630 7.66 32.14 0.77
N MET A 631 6.68 32.79 0.12
CA MET A 631 5.62 32.08 -0.61
C MET A 631 6.23 31.22 -1.72
N LEU A 632 7.20 31.78 -2.45
CA LEU A 632 7.87 31.07 -3.52
C LEU A 632 8.68 29.88 -3.00
N VAL A 633 9.49 30.08 -1.96
CA VAL A 633 10.28 28.99 -1.36
C VAL A 633 9.36 27.89 -0.83
N ALA A 634 8.32 28.25 -0.07
CA ALA A 634 7.35 27.31 0.49
C ALA A 634 6.69 26.45 -0.61
N THR A 635 6.31 27.08 -1.74
CA THR A 635 5.74 26.37 -2.88
C THR A 635 6.70 25.33 -3.48
N PHE A 636 7.98 25.68 -3.64
CA PHE A 636 8.97 24.79 -4.24
C PHE A 636 9.45 23.67 -3.31
N GLN A 637 9.17 23.72 -1.99
CA GLN A 637 9.62 22.66 -1.05
C GLN A 637 9.22 21.24 -1.45
N ARG A 638 8.09 21.08 -2.16
CA ARG A 638 7.65 19.77 -2.67
C ARG A 638 8.61 19.16 -3.70
N VAL A 639 9.50 19.95 -4.32
CA VAL A 639 10.55 19.45 -5.21
C VAL A 639 11.54 18.55 -4.49
N ASP A 640 11.70 18.73 -3.17
CA ASP A 640 12.67 17.98 -2.36
C ASP A 640 12.12 16.68 -1.77
N LEU A 641 10.86 16.31 -2.04
CA LEU A 641 10.30 14.99 -1.70
C LEU A 641 11.28 13.81 -1.91
N PRO A 642 12.01 13.68 -3.05
CA PRO A 642 12.97 12.59 -3.25
C PRO A 642 14.20 12.64 -2.35
N VAL A 643 14.61 13.81 -1.85
CA VAL A 643 15.86 13.97 -1.08
C VAL A 643 15.65 14.13 0.43
N VAL A 644 14.40 14.13 0.89
CA VAL A 644 14.08 14.10 2.33
C VAL A 644 14.40 12.71 2.93
N PRO A 645 15.36 12.58 3.86
CA PRO A 645 15.91 11.28 4.26
C PRO A 645 14.90 10.30 4.85
N ILE A 646 13.92 10.78 5.62
CA ILE A 646 12.89 9.89 6.20
C ILE A 646 11.98 9.29 5.13
N LEU A 647 11.88 9.94 3.96
CA LEU A 647 11.11 9.46 2.81
C LEU A 647 11.88 8.47 1.93
N ASP A 648 13.18 8.26 2.17
CA ASP A 648 14.02 7.29 1.45
C ASP A 648 13.42 5.91 1.38
N GLN A 649 12.76 5.50 2.46
CA GLN A 649 12.17 4.16 2.60
C GLN A 649 10.91 3.92 1.75
N TYR A 650 10.32 4.97 1.17
CA TYR A 650 9.07 4.89 0.43
C TYR A 650 9.29 4.89 -1.08
N THR A 651 8.57 4.01 -1.77
CA THR A 651 8.50 4.00 -3.24
C THR A 651 7.47 5.02 -3.71
N TYR A 652 6.29 5.05 -3.08
CA TYR A 652 5.23 5.98 -3.41
C TYR A 652 4.85 6.82 -2.19
N VAL A 653 4.61 8.11 -2.42
CA VAL A 653 4.02 9.03 -1.44
C VAL A 653 2.87 9.81 -2.07
N LEU A 654 1.86 10.12 -1.25
CA LEU A 654 0.83 11.08 -1.60
C LEU A 654 1.29 12.45 -1.09
N TYR A 655 1.55 13.39 -1.99
CA TYR A 655 1.71 14.79 -1.64
C TYR A 655 0.39 15.54 -1.81
N THR A 656 0.06 16.42 -0.87
CA THR A 656 -1.01 17.41 -1.05
C THR A 656 -0.58 18.79 -0.56
N ASP A 657 -1.23 19.82 -1.07
CA ASP A 657 -1.28 21.12 -0.39
C ASP A 657 -2.00 20.98 0.96
N ALA A 658 -1.80 21.96 1.85
CA ALA A 658 -2.36 21.95 3.22
C ALA A 658 -3.85 22.31 3.27
N ASP A 659 -4.45 22.68 2.14
CA ASP A 659 -5.83 23.14 1.98
C ASP A 659 -6.75 22.06 1.38
N VAL A 660 -6.55 20.82 1.84
CA VAL A 660 -7.36 19.66 1.48
C VAL A 660 -8.15 19.14 2.69
N PHE A 661 -9.14 18.29 2.44
CA PHE A 661 -9.56 17.32 3.45
C PHE A 661 -9.90 15.98 2.82
N PHE A 662 -9.74 14.93 3.60
CA PHE A 662 -9.96 13.55 3.19
C PHE A 662 -11.39 13.14 3.49
N ARG A 663 -12.07 12.56 2.50
CA ARG A 663 -13.45 12.09 2.62
C ARG A 663 -13.55 10.59 2.85
N ARG A 664 -12.48 9.86 2.53
CA ARG A 664 -12.44 8.40 2.49
C ARG A 664 -11.05 7.90 2.89
N PRO A 665 -10.94 6.66 3.41
CA PRO A 665 -9.64 6.02 3.52
C PRO A 665 -9.00 5.88 2.14
N LEU A 666 -7.69 6.09 2.10
CA LEU A 666 -6.83 6.07 0.91
C LEU A 666 -5.75 5.01 1.06
N HIS A 667 -5.66 4.16 0.04
CA HIS A 667 -4.63 3.15 -0.15
C HIS A 667 -4.01 3.31 -1.54
N LEU A 668 -2.82 2.76 -1.73
CA LEU A 668 -2.11 2.88 -3.00
C LEU A 668 -2.89 2.27 -4.18
N ASP A 669 -3.67 1.21 -3.94
CA ASP A 669 -4.47 0.54 -4.97
C ASP A 669 -5.67 1.41 -5.44
N ASP A 670 -6.12 2.38 -4.64
CA ASP A 670 -7.23 3.27 -5.00
C ASP A 670 -6.89 4.17 -6.19
N PHE A 671 -5.61 4.52 -6.37
CA PHE A 671 -5.12 5.33 -7.48
C PHE A 671 -5.20 4.63 -8.85
N GLY A 672 -5.63 3.37 -8.85
CA GLY A 672 -5.70 2.52 -10.02
C GLY A 672 -4.32 2.15 -10.56
N LEU A 673 -4.31 1.30 -11.57
CA LEU A 673 -3.08 0.75 -12.12
C LEU A 673 -2.99 0.99 -13.65
N PRO A 674 -1.78 1.00 -14.25
CA PRO A 674 -0.46 0.94 -13.60
C PRO A 674 -0.15 2.21 -12.78
N LEU A 675 0.53 2.11 -11.64
CA LEU A 675 0.97 3.27 -10.86
C LEU A 675 1.89 4.20 -11.69
N PRO A 676 1.99 5.50 -11.36
CA PRO A 676 2.83 6.42 -12.14
C PRO A 676 4.31 6.05 -12.11
N HIS A 677 4.95 6.22 -13.26
CA HIS A 677 6.38 6.00 -13.40
C HIS A 677 7.21 7.04 -12.61
N SER A 678 6.82 8.32 -12.67
CA SER A 678 7.48 9.43 -11.94
C SER A 678 6.49 10.16 -11.04
N VAL A 679 5.56 10.90 -11.60
CA VAL A 679 4.52 11.65 -10.89
C VAL A 679 3.18 11.55 -11.61
N SER A 680 2.08 11.72 -10.88
CA SER A 680 0.75 11.91 -11.46
C SER A 680 0.04 13.07 -10.77
N MET A 681 -0.58 13.92 -11.58
CA MET A 681 -1.32 15.13 -11.17
C MET A 681 -2.65 15.19 -11.90
N SER A 682 -3.63 15.91 -11.35
CA SER A 682 -4.94 16.08 -12.00
C SER A 682 -5.06 17.49 -12.59
N TYR A 683 -6.02 17.71 -13.47
CA TYR A 683 -6.17 18.99 -14.18
C TYR A 683 -6.41 20.19 -13.25
N GLU A 684 -6.18 21.41 -13.75
CA GLU A 684 -6.27 22.65 -12.95
C GLU A 684 -7.71 23.20 -12.83
N PHE A 685 -8.33 23.60 -13.94
CA PHE A 685 -9.73 24.09 -13.95
C PHE A 685 -10.62 23.25 -14.84
N VAL A 686 -10.16 22.99 -16.06
CA VAL A 686 -10.80 22.17 -17.07
C VAL A 686 -9.97 20.92 -17.31
N ASN A 687 -10.58 19.83 -17.76
CA ASN A 687 -9.91 18.55 -18.03
C ASN A 687 -8.93 18.63 -19.22
N MET A 688 -7.83 19.35 -19.03
CA MET A 688 -6.80 19.65 -20.02
C MET A 688 -5.45 19.83 -19.31
N PHE A 689 -4.37 19.53 -20.03
CA PHE A 689 -2.99 19.82 -19.61
C PHE A 689 -2.67 21.31 -19.88
N PRO A 690 -1.91 22.02 -19.00
CA PRO A 690 -1.15 21.53 -17.84
C PRO A 690 -2.00 21.14 -16.62
N TYR A 691 -1.39 20.39 -15.69
CA TYR A 691 -2.05 19.82 -14.51
C TYR A 691 -1.66 20.56 -13.22
N ASN A 692 -2.52 20.46 -12.21
CA ASN A 692 -2.33 21.10 -10.91
C ASN A 692 -1.44 20.28 -9.98
N ALA A 693 -0.46 20.95 -9.36
CA ALA A 693 0.51 20.32 -8.47
C ALA A 693 0.06 20.20 -7.00
N GLY A 694 -1.17 20.61 -6.67
CA GLY A 694 -1.68 20.57 -5.29
C GLY A 694 -2.05 19.17 -4.79
N VAL A 695 -2.15 18.18 -5.68
CA VAL A 695 -2.21 16.76 -5.31
C VAL A 695 -1.33 15.95 -6.26
N ILE A 696 -0.33 15.26 -5.71
CA ILE A 696 0.65 14.48 -6.48
C ILE A 696 0.75 13.07 -5.91
N LEU A 697 0.58 12.05 -6.75
CA LEU A 697 1.09 10.72 -6.45
C LEU A 697 2.51 10.61 -7.00
N ALA A 698 3.50 10.56 -6.10
CA ALA A 698 4.92 10.64 -6.45
C ALA A 698 5.63 9.29 -6.29
N ASN A 699 6.41 8.89 -7.30
CA ASN A 699 7.31 7.74 -7.30
C ASN A 699 8.73 8.22 -6.95
N LEU A 700 9.10 8.12 -5.67
CA LEU A 700 10.33 8.72 -5.16
C LEU A 700 11.61 8.13 -5.76
N PRO A 701 11.76 6.81 -5.97
CA PRO A 701 12.94 6.27 -6.65
C PRO A 701 13.18 6.89 -8.03
N THR A 702 12.13 7.08 -8.84
CA THR A 702 12.25 7.72 -10.16
C THR A 702 12.55 9.22 -10.01
N MET A 703 11.94 9.90 -9.04
CA MET A 703 12.25 11.31 -8.79
C MET A 703 13.70 11.49 -8.32
N ARG A 704 14.23 10.62 -7.44
CA ARG A 704 15.64 10.62 -7.01
C ARG A 704 16.60 10.46 -8.19
N GLN A 705 16.31 9.53 -9.10
CA GLN A 705 17.11 9.34 -10.32
C GLN A 705 17.22 10.61 -11.16
N ASN A 706 16.17 11.44 -11.14
CA ASN A 706 16.04 12.61 -11.98
C ASN A 706 16.29 13.92 -11.24
N TYR A 707 16.58 13.89 -9.93
CA TYR A 707 16.56 15.07 -9.07
C TYR A 707 17.55 16.13 -9.55
N ASP A 708 18.81 15.75 -9.80
CA ASP A 708 19.83 16.70 -10.26
C ASP A 708 19.48 17.32 -11.61
N ALA A 709 18.94 16.53 -12.55
CA ALA A 709 18.50 17.01 -13.85
C ALA A 709 17.28 17.95 -13.73
N PHE A 710 16.36 17.64 -12.80
CA PHE A 710 15.19 18.46 -12.50
C PHE A 710 15.60 19.81 -11.92
N VAL A 711 16.44 19.81 -10.88
CA VAL A 711 16.95 21.04 -10.24
C VAL A 711 17.76 21.87 -11.23
N THR A 712 18.57 21.24 -12.08
CA THR A 712 19.30 21.93 -13.15
C THR A 712 18.34 22.63 -14.12
N MET A 713 17.30 21.95 -14.60
CA MET A 713 16.30 22.57 -15.49
C MET A 713 15.53 23.70 -14.81
N MET A 714 15.23 23.54 -13.52
CA MET A 714 14.54 24.55 -12.71
C MET A 714 15.36 25.85 -12.58
N LEU A 715 16.67 25.73 -12.40
CA LEU A 715 17.57 26.87 -12.15
C LEU A 715 18.18 27.46 -13.43
N ASP A 716 18.19 26.73 -14.55
CA ASP A 716 18.71 27.16 -15.86
C ASP A 716 17.61 27.73 -16.79
N ASN A 717 16.55 28.33 -16.23
CA ASN A 717 15.45 28.89 -17.01
C ASN A 717 15.60 30.41 -17.20
N ASN A 718 16.00 30.82 -18.40
CA ASN A 718 16.19 32.24 -18.74
C ASN A 718 14.89 33.07 -18.68
N ASP A 719 13.72 32.42 -18.80
CA ASP A 719 12.40 33.04 -18.69
C ASP A 719 11.96 33.22 -17.20
N GLY A 720 12.86 33.00 -16.24
CA GLY A 720 12.58 33.06 -14.81
C GLY A 720 11.90 31.79 -14.32
N LEU A 721 10.85 31.90 -13.49
CA LEU A 721 10.10 30.74 -12.98
C LEU A 721 8.70 30.67 -13.56
N TYR A 722 8.50 31.25 -14.73
CA TYR A 722 7.30 31.06 -15.54
C TYR A 722 7.65 30.17 -16.73
N TYR A 723 6.84 29.14 -16.97
CA TYR A 723 7.08 28.16 -18.03
C TYR A 723 5.95 28.26 -19.05
N THR A 724 6.20 28.93 -20.16
CA THR A 724 5.24 29.19 -21.24
C THR A 724 4.53 27.91 -21.67
N ASN A 725 3.18 27.90 -21.67
CA ASN A 725 2.30 26.74 -21.88
C ASN A 725 2.26 25.65 -20.79
N TYR A 726 3.06 25.76 -19.73
CA TYR A 726 3.11 24.78 -18.64
C TYR A 726 2.65 25.35 -17.28
N GLY A 727 2.65 26.68 -17.13
CA GLY A 727 2.18 27.37 -15.93
C GLY A 727 3.31 27.98 -15.09
N PRO A 728 2.97 28.60 -13.95
CA PRO A 728 3.93 29.27 -13.08
C PRO A 728 4.65 28.30 -12.12
N ALA A 729 5.80 28.74 -11.64
CA ALA A 729 6.53 28.21 -10.49
C ALA A 729 6.78 26.68 -10.54
N ASP A 730 6.63 26.01 -9.40
CA ASP A 730 6.82 24.57 -9.21
C ASP A 730 5.91 23.73 -10.12
N GLN A 731 4.64 24.11 -10.24
CA GLN A 731 3.67 23.44 -11.10
C GLN A 731 4.13 23.48 -12.56
N GLY A 732 4.62 24.63 -13.02
CA GLY A 732 5.14 24.81 -14.38
C GLY A 732 6.32 23.90 -14.68
N ILE A 733 7.32 23.85 -13.79
CA ILE A 733 8.51 23.00 -13.99
C ILE A 733 8.16 21.51 -13.90
N ILE A 734 7.27 21.09 -13.00
CA ILE A 734 6.84 19.69 -12.90
C ILE A 734 6.12 19.27 -14.19
N ASN A 735 5.20 20.10 -14.69
CA ASN A 735 4.52 19.84 -15.96
C ASN A 735 5.49 19.76 -17.14
N LYS A 736 6.50 20.64 -17.19
CA LYS A 736 7.51 20.66 -18.27
C LYS A 736 8.44 19.47 -18.21
N PHE A 737 9.02 19.18 -17.05
CA PHE A 737 10.02 18.12 -16.88
C PHE A 737 9.40 16.72 -17.02
N TYR A 738 8.21 16.49 -16.45
CA TYR A 738 7.52 15.20 -16.45
C TYR A 738 6.39 15.11 -17.48
N GLU A 739 6.33 16.00 -18.48
CA GLU A 739 5.23 16.10 -19.45
C GLU A 739 4.82 14.73 -20.03
N LYS A 740 5.82 13.94 -20.45
CA LYS A 740 5.59 12.63 -21.06
C LYS A 740 4.84 11.68 -20.14
N ASP A 741 5.22 11.63 -18.86
CA ASP A 741 4.64 10.71 -17.89
C ASP A 741 3.26 11.22 -17.43
N LEU A 742 3.13 12.53 -17.19
CA LEU A 742 1.86 13.16 -16.82
C LEU A 742 0.79 12.96 -17.89
N ARG A 743 1.10 13.22 -19.17
CA ARG A 743 0.15 13.04 -20.27
C ARG A 743 -0.26 11.58 -20.49
N GLN A 744 0.58 10.62 -20.10
CA GLN A 744 0.23 9.20 -20.18
C GLN A 744 -0.72 8.78 -19.06
N ARG A 745 -0.58 9.38 -17.88
CA ARG A 745 -1.38 9.05 -16.70
C ARG A 745 -1.70 10.28 -15.86
N MET A 746 -2.81 10.92 -16.20
CA MET A 746 -3.45 11.91 -15.34
C MET A 746 -4.00 11.23 -14.09
N LEU A 747 -3.90 11.91 -12.95
CA LEU A 747 -4.52 11.49 -11.70
C LEU A 747 -6.04 11.65 -11.81
N ASP A 748 -6.78 10.64 -11.38
CA ASP A 748 -8.24 10.67 -11.41
C ASP A 748 -8.77 11.90 -10.64
N PRO A 749 -9.72 12.68 -11.20
CA PRO A 749 -10.23 13.90 -10.57
C PRO A 749 -10.88 13.67 -9.19
N THR A 750 -11.26 12.44 -8.85
CA THR A 750 -11.74 12.09 -7.50
C THR A 750 -10.67 12.26 -6.41
N PHE A 751 -9.38 12.33 -6.77
CA PHE A 751 -8.27 12.67 -5.87
C PHE A 751 -7.90 14.16 -5.89
N ASN A 752 -8.52 14.99 -6.72
CA ASN A 752 -8.30 16.44 -6.76
C ASN A 752 -9.61 17.20 -7.05
N THR A 753 -10.69 16.79 -6.37
CA THR A 753 -12.00 17.39 -6.58
C THR A 753 -12.01 18.78 -5.95
N LYS A 754 -12.60 19.76 -6.64
CA LYS A 754 -12.70 21.14 -6.16
C LYS A 754 -14.12 21.49 -5.72
N PRO A 755 -14.29 22.46 -4.81
CA PRO A 755 -15.62 22.90 -4.37
C PRO A 755 -16.48 23.50 -5.48
N TYR A 756 -15.89 23.83 -6.64
CA TYR A 756 -16.59 24.33 -7.82
C TYR A 756 -16.87 23.27 -8.89
N ASN A 757 -16.44 22.02 -8.69
CA ASN A 757 -16.89 20.91 -9.51
C ASN A 757 -18.30 20.47 -9.09
N PRO A 758 -19.04 19.71 -9.94
CA PRO A 758 -20.22 18.99 -9.50
C PRO A 758 -19.93 18.12 -8.27
N PHE A 759 -20.90 18.00 -7.37
CA PHE A 759 -20.74 17.16 -6.18
C PHE A 759 -20.60 15.69 -6.59
N GLU A 760 -19.49 15.08 -6.23
CA GLU A 760 -19.18 13.68 -6.50
C GLU A 760 -19.13 12.90 -5.18
N GLN A 761 -19.89 11.81 -5.07
CA GLN A 761 -19.93 10.99 -3.85
C GLN A 761 -18.66 10.15 -3.67
N LEU A 762 -17.98 9.84 -4.78
CA LEU A 762 -16.80 8.98 -4.77
C LEU A 762 -15.48 9.70 -4.52
N THR A 763 -15.47 11.04 -4.41
CA THR A 763 -14.26 11.82 -4.12
C THR A 763 -13.54 11.29 -2.89
N PHE A 764 -12.23 11.11 -3.03
CA PHE A 764 -11.33 10.79 -1.93
C PHE A 764 -10.79 12.06 -1.25
N ILE A 765 -10.41 13.06 -2.05
CA ILE A 765 -9.77 14.29 -1.59
C ILE A 765 -10.52 15.48 -2.18
N LEU A 766 -11.04 16.34 -1.30
CA LEU A 766 -11.45 17.68 -1.70
C LEU A 766 -10.28 18.63 -1.51
N HIS A 767 -9.94 19.39 -2.54
CA HIS A 767 -8.89 20.39 -2.55
C HIS A 767 -9.52 21.77 -2.75
N PHE A 768 -9.34 22.67 -1.78
CA PHE A 768 -9.77 24.07 -1.87
C PHE A 768 -8.83 24.90 -2.77
N HIS A 769 -8.56 24.37 -3.98
CA HIS A 769 -7.80 25.05 -5.02
C HIS A 769 -8.51 26.35 -5.42
N GLY A 770 -7.76 27.45 -5.57
CA GLY A 770 -8.37 28.77 -5.78
C GLY A 770 -9.03 29.31 -4.50
N PRO A 771 -10.36 29.56 -4.50
CA PRO A 771 -11.03 30.19 -3.37
C PRO A 771 -10.99 29.31 -2.11
N LYS A 772 -10.45 29.87 -1.04
CA LYS A 772 -10.42 29.25 0.29
C LYS A 772 -11.80 29.37 0.95
N PRO A 773 -12.10 28.60 2.01
CA PRO A 773 -13.37 28.71 2.71
C PRO A 773 -13.75 30.13 3.14
N MET A 774 -12.77 30.96 3.54
CA MET A 774 -13.00 32.38 3.85
C MET A 774 -13.44 33.19 2.62
N ASP A 775 -12.89 32.91 1.44
CA ASP A 775 -13.28 33.58 0.19
C ASP A 775 -14.70 33.18 -0.23
N LEU A 776 -15.05 31.90 -0.04
CA LEU A 776 -16.39 31.38 -0.30
C LEU A 776 -17.41 32.00 0.65
N LEU A 777 -17.06 32.16 1.93
CA LEU A 777 -17.88 32.86 2.91
C LEU A 777 -18.03 34.35 2.57
N ASN A 778 -16.94 35.02 2.17
CA ASN A 778 -16.98 36.40 1.73
C ASN A 778 -17.89 36.57 0.50
N PHE A 779 -17.81 35.64 -0.45
CA PHE A 779 -18.70 35.63 -1.62
C PHE A 779 -20.16 35.46 -1.22
N VAL A 780 -20.49 34.52 -0.34
CA VAL A 780 -21.88 34.31 0.10
C VAL A 780 -22.42 35.56 0.81
N THR A 781 -21.60 36.23 1.63
CA THR A 781 -22.04 37.40 2.40
C THR A 781 -22.09 38.69 1.58
N THR A 782 -21.10 38.94 0.72
CA THR A 782 -20.91 40.23 0.03
C THR A 782 -21.17 40.18 -1.48
N GLY A 783 -21.21 38.98 -2.08
CA GLY A 783 -21.29 38.77 -3.52
C GLY A 783 -19.99 39.03 -4.27
N LYS A 784 -18.87 39.32 -3.57
CA LYS A 784 -17.57 39.58 -4.18
C LYS A 784 -16.71 38.31 -4.17
N CYS A 785 -16.07 38.02 -5.30
CA CYS A 785 -15.12 36.91 -5.44
C CYS A 785 -13.86 37.42 -6.15
N ASP A 786 -12.70 37.20 -5.54
CA ASP A 786 -11.41 37.55 -6.14
C ASP A 786 -10.95 36.48 -7.17
N PHE A 787 -11.68 35.38 -7.28
CA PHE A 787 -11.38 34.23 -8.14
C PHE A 787 -12.34 34.12 -9.34
N PHE A 788 -12.64 35.23 -10.01
CA PHE A 788 -13.54 35.25 -11.19
C PHE A 788 -14.88 34.55 -10.90
N THR A 789 -15.33 33.66 -11.79
CA THR A 789 -16.58 32.88 -11.66
C THR A 789 -16.43 31.64 -10.79
N VAL A 790 -15.27 31.40 -10.17
CA VAL A 790 -15.00 30.17 -9.42
C VAL A 790 -15.83 30.10 -8.14
N CYS A 791 -15.98 31.21 -7.40
CA CYS A 791 -16.86 31.21 -6.22
C CYS A 791 -18.34 31.03 -6.62
N GLU A 792 -18.76 31.63 -7.74
CA GLU A 792 -20.11 31.45 -8.29
C GLU A 792 -20.36 29.97 -8.63
N ASN A 793 -19.41 29.32 -9.30
CA ASN A 793 -19.49 27.90 -9.61
C ASN A 793 -19.51 27.03 -8.35
N ALA A 794 -18.71 27.36 -7.33
CA ALA A 794 -18.76 26.66 -6.05
C ALA A 794 -20.15 26.74 -5.42
N PHE A 795 -20.69 27.96 -5.33
CA PHE A 795 -22.02 28.21 -4.81
C PHE A 795 -23.11 27.45 -5.58
N LEU A 796 -23.03 27.39 -6.90
CA LEU A 796 -24.02 26.73 -7.74
C LEU A 796 -23.93 25.21 -7.76
N ASN A 797 -22.75 24.64 -7.49
CA ASN A 797 -22.49 23.21 -7.69
C ASN A 797 -22.46 22.41 -6.39
N SER A 798 -21.44 22.60 -5.55
CA SER A 798 -21.13 21.63 -4.49
C SER A 798 -20.61 22.22 -3.18
N LEU A 799 -20.59 23.55 -3.03
CA LEU A 799 -20.12 24.22 -1.82
C LEU A 799 -20.76 23.67 -0.54
N CYS A 800 -22.10 23.61 -0.49
CA CYS A 800 -22.83 23.26 0.72
C CYS A 800 -22.58 21.83 1.23
N PRO A 801 -22.71 20.76 0.41
CA PRO A 801 -22.45 19.40 0.90
C PRO A 801 -20.99 19.22 1.35
N TYR A 802 -20.03 19.80 0.63
CA TYR A 802 -18.62 19.73 1.04
C TYR A 802 -18.31 20.52 2.31
N THR A 803 -18.90 21.70 2.48
CA THR A 803 -18.74 22.53 3.70
C THR A 803 -19.19 21.77 4.94
N ARG A 804 -20.35 21.10 4.90
CA ARG A 804 -20.86 20.34 6.05
C ARG A 804 -19.98 19.16 6.43
N GLU A 805 -19.34 18.53 5.46
CA GLU A 805 -18.38 17.46 5.74
C GLU A 805 -17.09 18.02 6.33
N TRP A 806 -16.59 19.11 5.76
CA TRP A 806 -15.39 19.79 6.21
C TRP A 806 -15.52 20.37 7.63
N ALA A 807 -16.64 21.02 7.94
CA ALA A 807 -16.90 21.64 9.24
C ALA A 807 -16.83 20.67 10.42
N LYS A 808 -17.12 19.37 10.21
CA LYS A 808 -16.97 18.31 11.22
C LYS A 808 -15.54 18.16 11.72
N PHE A 809 -14.55 18.51 10.89
CA PHE A 809 -13.14 18.41 11.24
C PHE A 809 -12.60 19.70 11.85
N VAL A 810 -13.32 20.80 11.76
CA VAL A 810 -12.95 22.10 12.34
C VAL A 810 -14.15 22.82 12.97
N PRO A 811 -14.86 22.17 13.89
CA PRO A 811 -16.08 22.73 14.49
C PRO A 811 -15.80 23.96 15.37
N ASP A 812 -14.54 24.13 15.77
CA ASP A 812 -14.00 25.22 16.57
C ASP A 812 -13.63 26.47 15.76
N GLU A 813 -13.59 26.37 14.43
CA GLU A 813 -13.16 27.45 13.56
C GLU A 813 -14.36 28.31 13.11
N VAL A 814 -14.30 29.62 13.37
CA VAL A 814 -15.42 30.55 13.12
C VAL A 814 -15.88 30.51 11.66
N VAL A 815 -14.93 30.41 10.72
CA VAL A 815 -15.23 30.28 9.28
C VAL A 815 -16.06 29.04 8.96
N ALA A 816 -15.82 27.92 9.64
CA ALA A 816 -16.54 26.68 9.42
C ALA A 816 -17.98 26.79 9.89
N VAL A 817 -18.18 27.33 11.10
CA VAL A 817 -19.52 27.57 11.66
C VAL A 817 -20.31 28.54 10.78
N GLN A 818 -19.71 29.67 10.41
CA GLN A 818 -20.39 30.68 9.59
C GLN A 818 -20.72 30.17 8.18
N LEU A 819 -19.83 29.40 7.57
CA LEU A 819 -20.08 28.84 6.24
C LEU A 819 -21.13 27.73 6.32
N GLU A 820 -21.13 26.90 7.36
CA GLU A 820 -22.18 25.89 7.61
C GLU A 820 -23.56 26.55 7.83
N ASP A 821 -23.63 27.60 8.65
CA ASP A 821 -24.85 28.39 8.85
C ASP A 821 -25.35 29.00 7.53
N ALA A 822 -24.43 29.59 6.76
CA ALA A 822 -24.76 30.11 5.43
C ALA A 822 -25.30 29.00 4.52
N CYS A 823 -24.70 27.81 4.54
CA CYS A 823 -25.19 26.65 3.80
C CYS A 823 -26.56 26.15 4.29
N ALA A 824 -26.90 26.30 5.58
CA ALA A 824 -28.24 25.97 6.08
C ALA A 824 -29.30 26.94 5.53
N TRP A 825 -28.97 28.22 5.41
CA TRP A 825 -29.84 29.21 4.76
C TRP A 825 -30.00 28.92 3.26
N LEU A 826 -28.93 28.54 2.58
CA LEU A 826 -28.93 28.23 1.15
C LEU A 826 -29.67 26.94 0.80
N ASP A 827 -29.89 26.03 1.74
CA ASP A 827 -30.75 24.87 1.53
C ASP A 827 -32.24 25.24 1.43
N VAL A 828 -32.63 26.42 1.92
CA VAL A 828 -34.00 26.92 1.78
C VAL A 828 -34.18 27.42 0.33
N PRO A 829 -35.01 26.77 -0.51
CA PRO A 829 -35.03 27.07 -1.95
C PRO A 829 -35.34 28.53 -2.28
N ASN A 830 -36.25 29.17 -1.53
CA ASN A 830 -36.60 30.58 -1.71
C ASN A 830 -35.44 31.53 -1.37
N VAL A 831 -34.62 31.17 -0.38
CA VAL A 831 -33.43 31.94 -0.01
C VAL A 831 -32.37 31.75 -1.08
N ALA A 832 -32.11 30.51 -1.51
CA ALA A 832 -31.19 30.24 -2.62
C ALA A 832 -31.54 31.05 -3.88
N GLU A 833 -32.82 31.07 -4.28
CA GLU A 833 -33.29 31.85 -5.44
C GLU A 833 -33.15 33.36 -5.21
N LEU A 834 -33.40 33.85 -3.99
CA LEU A 834 -33.15 35.26 -3.66
C LEU A 834 -31.67 35.61 -3.80
N PHE A 835 -30.76 34.77 -3.32
CA PHE A 835 -29.32 34.96 -3.44
C PHE A 835 -28.88 34.92 -4.91
N LYS A 836 -29.33 33.93 -5.67
CA LYS A 836 -29.06 33.86 -7.11
C LYS A 836 -29.53 35.14 -7.81
N LYS A 837 -30.73 35.63 -7.48
CA LYS A 837 -31.27 36.87 -8.08
C LYS A 837 -30.47 38.10 -7.66
N LYS A 838 -30.13 38.22 -6.37
CA LYS A 838 -29.35 39.34 -5.81
C LYS A 838 -27.98 39.46 -6.50
N TRP A 839 -27.35 38.33 -6.77
CA TRP A 839 -26.02 38.27 -7.37
C TRP A 839 -26.04 38.11 -8.90
N GLY A 840 -27.21 38.15 -9.54
CA GLY A 840 -27.32 38.08 -11.00
C GLY A 840 -27.07 36.70 -11.61
N LEU A 841 -27.09 35.62 -10.82
CA LEU A 841 -26.82 34.25 -11.25
C LEU A 841 -28.00 33.59 -12.02
N THR A 842 -29.15 34.26 -12.14
CA THR A 842 -30.45 33.64 -12.53
C THR A 842 -30.78 33.54 -14.02
N GLY A 843 -29.85 33.51 -15.00
CA GLY A 843 -30.39 33.27 -16.36
C GLY A 843 -29.54 33.17 -17.62
N ARG A 844 -28.24 33.52 -17.65
CA ARG A 844 -27.43 33.31 -18.88
C ARG A 844 -26.40 32.20 -18.71
N GLN A 845 -25.59 32.28 -17.66
CA GLN A 845 -24.52 31.30 -17.45
C GLN A 845 -25.02 29.90 -17.09
N LEU A 846 -26.17 29.74 -16.43
CA LEU A 846 -26.70 28.42 -16.05
C LEU A 846 -27.32 27.66 -17.23
N ALA A 847 -27.79 28.36 -18.28
CA ALA A 847 -28.32 27.77 -19.49
C ALA A 847 -27.20 27.44 -20.48
N GLU A 848 -26.26 28.37 -20.68
CA GLU A 848 -25.07 28.15 -21.53
C GLU A 848 -24.11 27.12 -20.92
N SER A 849 -23.87 27.15 -19.59
CA SER A 849 -23.03 26.15 -18.93
C SER A 849 -23.69 24.77 -18.91
N LYS A 850 -25.00 24.65 -18.69
CA LYS A 850 -25.66 23.33 -18.77
C LYS A 850 -25.61 22.73 -20.16
N GLU A 851 -25.85 23.51 -21.21
CA GLU A 851 -25.89 23.00 -22.58
C GLU A 851 -24.47 22.73 -23.13
N GLU A 852 -23.50 23.62 -22.84
CA GLU A 852 -22.11 23.47 -23.27
C GLU A 852 -21.34 22.45 -22.42
N GLN A 853 -21.54 22.41 -21.10
CA GLN A 853 -20.92 21.41 -20.22
C GLN A 853 -21.58 20.04 -20.41
N SER A 854 -22.90 19.94 -20.58
CA SER A 854 -23.54 18.66 -20.92
C SER A 854 -23.05 18.14 -22.27
N SER A 855 -22.86 19.02 -23.26
CA SER A 855 -22.26 18.66 -24.55
C SER A 855 -20.81 18.20 -24.42
N LYS A 856 -19.97 18.92 -23.66
CA LYS A 856 -18.56 18.60 -23.44
C LYS A 856 -18.36 17.36 -22.58
N ASP A 857 -19.15 17.18 -21.52
CA ASP A 857 -19.11 16.01 -20.66
C ASP A 857 -19.65 14.78 -21.37
N ALA A 858 -20.72 14.92 -22.17
CA ALA A 858 -21.20 13.83 -23.03
C ALA A 858 -20.15 13.46 -24.09
N ALA A 859 -19.44 14.44 -24.67
CA ALA A 859 -18.38 14.20 -25.64
C ALA A 859 -17.14 13.57 -24.99
N ALA A 860 -16.73 14.02 -23.81
CA ALA A 860 -15.60 13.48 -23.06
C ALA A 860 -15.91 12.06 -22.54
N ALA A 861 -17.10 11.84 -21.98
CA ALA A 861 -17.59 10.53 -21.57
C ALA A 861 -17.74 9.59 -22.77
N ALA A 862 -18.23 10.07 -23.92
CA ALA A 862 -18.28 9.28 -25.15
C ALA A 862 -16.89 8.98 -25.72
N ALA A 863 -15.93 9.89 -25.63
CA ALA A 863 -14.55 9.68 -26.04
C ALA A 863 -13.84 8.67 -25.13
N GLN A 864 -14.04 8.77 -23.81
CA GLN A 864 -13.51 7.82 -22.83
C GLN A 864 -14.17 6.44 -22.97
N ALA A 865 -15.50 6.38 -23.12
CA ALA A 865 -16.23 5.14 -23.40
C ALA A 865 -15.82 4.54 -24.75
N GLY A 866 -15.58 5.36 -25.77
CA GLY A 866 -15.06 4.95 -27.08
C GLY A 866 -13.65 4.41 -27.00
N ALA A 867 -12.75 5.05 -26.25
CA ALA A 867 -11.39 4.56 -26.01
C ALA A 867 -11.41 3.22 -25.25
N MET A 868 -12.23 3.10 -24.21
CA MET A 868 -12.41 1.84 -23.47
C MET A 868 -13.03 0.74 -24.33
N ALA A 869 -14.04 1.06 -25.16
CA ALA A 869 -14.66 0.11 -26.07
C ALA A 869 -13.68 -0.34 -27.17
N GLN A 870 -12.85 0.57 -27.69
CA GLN A 870 -11.82 0.24 -28.68
C GLN A 870 -10.69 -0.61 -28.07
N GLN A 871 -10.31 -0.34 -26.82
CA GLN A 871 -9.37 -1.17 -26.06
C GLN A 871 -9.95 -2.56 -25.78
N LYS A 872 -11.21 -2.66 -25.37
CA LYS A 872 -11.94 -3.92 -25.19
C LYS A 872 -12.06 -4.72 -26.49
N ALA A 873 -12.42 -4.08 -27.60
CA ALA A 873 -12.51 -4.73 -28.91
C ALA A 873 -11.14 -5.22 -29.42
N ARG A 874 -10.06 -4.46 -29.18
CA ARG A 874 -8.68 -4.90 -29.47
C ARG A 874 -8.29 -6.12 -28.63
N LEU A 875 -8.68 -6.14 -27.35
CA LEU A 875 -8.44 -7.27 -26.46
C LEU A 875 -9.24 -8.50 -26.88
N GLU A 876 -10.53 -8.37 -27.17
CA GLU A 876 -11.40 -9.45 -27.65
C GLU A 876 -10.89 -10.02 -28.98
N HIS A 877 -10.49 -9.17 -29.92
CA HIS A 877 -9.89 -9.60 -31.19
C HIS A 877 -8.56 -10.35 -30.97
N ALA A 878 -7.71 -9.89 -30.05
CA ALA A 878 -6.48 -10.58 -29.70
C ALA A 878 -6.74 -11.95 -29.06
N LEU A 879 -7.75 -12.04 -28.18
CA LEU A 879 -8.17 -13.30 -27.54
C LEU A 879 -8.75 -14.30 -28.55
N GLU A 880 -9.56 -13.83 -29.50
CA GLU A 880 -10.12 -14.67 -30.56
C GLU A 880 -9.04 -15.16 -31.54
N LEU A 881 -8.08 -14.29 -31.90
CA LEU A 881 -6.92 -14.68 -32.69
C LEU A 881 -6.10 -15.77 -31.97
N ARG A 882 -5.89 -15.62 -30.66
CA ARG A 882 -5.21 -16.62 -29.81
C ARG A 882 -5.98 -17.94 -29.75
N ARG A 883 -7.33 -17.93 -29.62
CA ARG A 883 -8.15 -19.15 -29.69
C ARG A 883 -8.00 -19.87 -31.04
N LYS A 884 -8.03 -19.13 -32.14
CA LYS A 884 -7.84 -19.69 -33.49
C LYS A 884 -6.44 -20.29 -33.66
N LEU A 885 -5.41 -19.62 -33.17
CA LEU A 885 -4.03 -20.11 -33.19
C LEU A 885 -3.88 -21.38 -32.34
N ARG A 886 -4.43 -21.43 -31.13
CA ARG A 886 -4.42 -22.64 -30.28
C ARG A 886 -5.12 -23.82 -30.94
N LYS A 887 -6.26 -23.61 -31.62
CA LYS A 887 -6.95 -24.66 -32.39
C LYS A 887 -6.10 -25.18 -33.56
N LEU A 888 -5.34 -24.32 -34.22
CA LEU A 888 -4.44 -24.72 -35.30
C LEU A 888 -3.23 -25.52 -34.79
N VAL A 889 -2.72 -25.20 -33.60
CA VAL A 889 -1.62 -25.92 -32.94
C VAL A 889 -2.09 -27.29 -32.46
N ALA A 890 -3.23 -27.35 -31.77
CA ALA A 890 -3.85 -28.61 -31.34
C ALA A 890 -4.20 -29.52 -32.53
N GLY A 891 -4.49 -28.94 -33.69
CA GLY A 891 -4.71 -29.67 -34.95
C GLY A 891 -3.44 -30.00 -35.75
N GLY A 892 -2.23 -29.75 -35.21
CA GLY A 892 -0.96 -30.02 -35.88
C GLY A 892 -0.65 -29.15 -37.09
N LYS A 893 -1.38 -28.04 -37.31
CA LYS A 893 -1.24 -27.16 -38.48
C LYS A 893 -0.24 -26.02 -38.29
N LEU A 894 0.25 -25.82 -37.07
CA LEU A 894 1.26 -24.81 -36.71
C LEU A 894 2.27 -25.45 -35.75
N SER A 895 3.58 -25.23 -35.97
CA SER A 895 4.60 -25.75 -35.05
C SER A 895 4.55 -24.98 -33.71
N PRO A 896 4.90 -25.63 -32.58
CA PRO A 896 4.98 -24.98 -31.27
C PRO A 896 5.89 -23.75 -31.23
N GLU A 897 6.90 -23.67 -32.12
CA GLU A 897 7.83 -22.54 -32.18
C GLU A 897 7.16 -21.25 -32.68
N VAL A 898 6.13 -21.35 -33.53
CA VAL A 898 5.37 -20.18 -34.00
C VAL A 898 4.54 -19.58 -32.86
N VAL A 899 4.07 -20.41 -31.93
CA VAL A 899 3.37 -19.96 -30.71
C VAL A 899 4.34 -19.26 -29.78
N LYS A 900 5.53 -19.85 -29.56
CA LYS A 900 6.59 -19.26 -28.74
C LYS A 900 7.04 -17.89 -29.26
N ALA A 901 7.09 -17.70 -30.58
CA ALA A 901 7.40 -16.41 -31.21
C ALA A 901 6.27 -15.37 -31.09
N LEU A 902 5.00 -15.81 -30.97
CA LEU A 902 3.82 -14.95 -30.79
C LEU A 902 3.60 -14.51 -29.33
N ASP A 903 4.20 -15.23 -28.38
CA ASP A 903 4.12 -14.91 -26.95
C ASP A 903 5.21 -13.94 -26.47
N GLN A 904 6.17 -13.56 -27.33
CA GLN A 904 7.15 -12.52 -27.01
C GLN A 904 6.57 -11.11 -27.28
N PRO A 905 6.63 -10.17 -26.30
CA PRO A 905 6.16 -8.81 -26.50
C PRO A 905 7.11 -8.01 -27.39
N GLY A 906 6.55 -7.21 -28.31
CA GLY A 906 7.29 -6.18 -29.06
C GLY A 906 7.06 -6.15 -30.58
N PRO A 907 7.48 -5.07 -31.25
CA PRO A 907 7.27 -4.88 -32.70
C PRO A 907 8.00 -5.92 -33.57
N ALA A 908 9.12 -6.48 -33.09
CA ALA A 908 9.87 -7.52 -33.79
C ALA A 908 9.13 -8.87 -33.86
N ALA A 909 8.47 -9.27 -32.76
CA ALA A 909 7.65 -10.49 -32.71
C ALA A 909 6.44 -10.40 -33.66
N LYS A 910 5.83 -9.22 -33.77
CA LYS A 910 4.74 -8.93 -34.70
C LYS A 910 5.20 -9.00 -36.16
N ALA A 911 6.40 -8.53 -36.47
CA ALA A 911 6.99 -8.62 -37.81
C ALA A 911 7.32 -10.08 -38.18
N ALA A 912 7.87 -10.86 -37.25
CA ALA A 912 8.15 -12.29 -37.45
C ALA A 912 6.88 -13.11 -37.68
N ALA A 913 5.83 -12.87 -36.88
CA ALA A 913 4.52 -13.52 -37.05
C ALA A 913 3.86 -13.18 -38.40
N MET A 914 3.91 -11.91 -38.82
CA MET A 914 3.39 -11.47 -40.12
C MET A 914 4.15 -12.10 -41.30
N ALA A 915 5.48 -12.26 -41.19
CA ALA A 915 6.29 -12.93 -42.20
C ALA A 915 5.92 -14.42 -42.35
N ILE A 916 5.64 -15.11 -41.24
CA ILE A 916 5.20 -16.52 -41.23
C ILE A 916 3.80 -16.66 -41.86
N VAL A 917 2.86 -15.78 -41.51
CA VAL A 917 1.50 -15.77 -42.11
C VAL A 917 1.54 -15.47 -43.62
N LYS A 918 2.44 -14.58 -44.07
CA LYS A 918 2.64 -14.28 -45.50
C LYS A 918 3.20 -15.48 -46.26
N LYS A 919 4.09 -16.27 -45.63
CA LYS A 919 4.63 -17.54 -46.18
C LYS A 919 3.53 -18.62 -46.31
N LEU A 920 2.62 -18.71 -45.33
CA LEU A 920 1.51 -19.67 -45.34
C LEU A 920 0.42 -19.36 -46.38
N LYS A 921 0.26 -18.09 -46.77
CA LYS A 921 -0.67 -17.67 -47.84
C LYS A 921 -0.11 -17.79 -49.26
N GLY A 922 1.17 -18.15 -49.42
CA GLY A 922 1.83 -18.25 -50.74
C GLY A 922 1.49 -19.50 -51.57
N GLY A 923 0.61 -20.38 -51.09
CA GLY A 923 0.29 -21.64 -51.76
C GLY A 923 -0.99 -21.59 -52.61
N LYS A 924 -0.81 -21.43 -53.93
CA LYS A 924 -1.77 -21.71 -55.04
C LYS A 924 -2.97 -20.76 -55.23
N GLY A 925 -2.92 -20.04 -56.35
CA GLY A 925 -4.11 -19.47 -57.00
C GLY A 925 -3.78 -18.35 -57.99
N LYS A 926 -3.49 -18.68 -59.25
CA LYS A 926 -3.53 -17.73 -60.38
C LYS A 926 -4.97 -17.19 -60.48
N ILE A 927 -5.17 -15.90 -60.23
CA ILE A 927 -6.40 -15.18 -60.63
C ILE A 927 -5.99 -14.09 -61.62
N ARG A 928 -6.64 -14.15 -62.78
CA ARG A 928 -6.53 -13.23 -63.92
C ARG A 928 -6.91 -11.81 -63.52
N GLY A 929 -6.25 -10.86 -64.20
CA GLY A 929 -6.42 -9.43 -64.01
C GLY A 929 -7.84 -8.92 -64.25
N GLY A 930 -8.17 -7.87 -63.50
CA GLY A 930 -9.33 -7.03 -63.66
C GLY A 930 -8.98 -5.63 -63.14
N ALA A 931 -9.38 -4.62 -63.91
CA ALA A 931 -8.93 -3.23 -63.88
C ALA A 931 -8.98 -2.54 -62.51
N SER A 932 -7.92 -1.77 -62.24
CA SER A 932 -7.87 -0.76 -61.18
C SER A 932 -8.58 0.50 -61.67
N GLN A 933 -9.77 0.76 -61.14
CA GLN A 933 -10.41 2.08 -61.17
C GLN A 933 -10.50 2.64 -59.76
N ASN A 934 -9.89 3.83 -59.61
CA ASN A 934 -10.22 4.95 -58.74
C ASN A 934 -11.14 4.69 -57.54
N ARG A 935 -10.60 4.92 -56.34
CA ARG A 935 -11.29 5.63 -55.24
C ARG A 935 -10.28 6.18 -54.24
N SER A 936 -9.59 7.24 -54.66
CA SER A 936 -9.06 8.27 -53.77
C SER A 936 -10.16 9.29 -53.51
N ALA A 937 -10.80 9.21 -52.35
CA ALA A 937 -11.59 10.31 -51.75
C ALA A 937 -12.04 9.88 -50.34
N GLN A 938 -11.15 9.99 -49.36
CA GLN A 938 -11.58 10.21 -47.98
C GLN A 938 -11.14 11.61 -47.61
N GLN A 939 -12.14 12.45 -47.38
CA GLN A 939 -12.05 13.86 -47.05
C GLN A 939 -11.09 14.08 -45.89
N GLN A 940 -9.94 14.70 -46.17
CA GLN A 940 -9.25 15.52 -45.18
C GLN A 940 -10.11 16.76 -44.96
N GLN A 941 -11.01 16.71 -43.98
CA GLN A 941 -11.45 17.93 -43.32
C GLN A 941 -10.25 18.46 -42.54
N GLN A 942 -9.52 19.38 -43.16
CA GLN A 942 -8.72 20.37 -42.44
C GLN A 942 -9.71 21.21 -41.63
N GLN A 943 -10.02 20.77 -40.41
CA GLN A 943 -10.41 21.71 -39.38
C GLN A 943 -9.13 22.48 -39.05
N GLU A 944 -9.09 23.75 -39.45
CA GLU A 944 -8.16 24.70 -38.83
C GLU A 944 -8.32 24.55 -37.31
N PRO A 945 -7.23 24.31 -36.57
CA PRO A 945 -7.31 24.35 -35.12
C PRO A 945 -7.78 25.75 -34.76
N LYS A 946 -9.00 25.85 -34.21
CA LYS A 946 -9.43 27.08 -33.52
C LYS A 946 -8.28 27.44 -32.59
N ARG A 947 -7.69 28.62 -32.84
CA ARG A 947 -6.67 29.24 -32.01
C ARG A 947 -7.23 29.24 -30.59
N LEU A 948 -6.79 28.29 -29.78
CA LEU A 948 -7.07 28.29 -28.34
C LEU A 948 -6.45 29.59 -27.84
N GLU A 949 -7.27 30.44 -27.23
CA GLU A 949 -6.77 31.56 -26.46
C GLU A 949 -5.74 30.98 -25.48
N SER A 950 -4.49 31.42 -25.61
CA SER A 950 -3.39 30.88 -24.82
C SER A 950 -3.69 31.06 -23.34
N PHE A 951 -3.39 30.04 -22.54
CA PHE A 951 -3.42 30.12 -21.07
C PHE A 951 -2.65 31.36 -20.54
N ASP A 952 -1.70 31.85 -21.33
CA ASP A 952 -0.78 32.96 -21.06
C ASP A 952 -1.43 34.37 -21.05
N THR A 953 -2.70 34.56 -21.49
CA THR A 953 -3.30 35.91 -21.64
C THR A 953 -4.21 36.40 -20.51
N ALA A 954 -4.44 35.59 -19.46
CA ALA A 954 -5.25 36.03 -18.32
C ALA A 954 -4.36 36.66 -17.23
N ASN A 955 -4.52 37.96 -16.96
CA ASN A 955 -3.99 38.57 -15.74
C ASN A 955 -4.86 38.10 -14.57
N VAL A 956 -4.34 37.20 -13.73
CA VAL A 956 -5.13 36.53 -12.68
C VAL A 956 -5.03 37.28 -11.34
N VAL A 957 -4.03 38.15 -11.16
CA VAL A 957 -3.70 38.73 -9.84
C VAL A 957 -3.54 40.24 -9.91
N THR A 958 -4.26 40.96 -9.04
CA THR A 958 -4.01 42.36 -8.71
C THR A 958 -2.80 42.47 -7.79
N VAL A 959 -1.86 43.35 -8.14
CA VAL A 959 -0.57 43.49 -7.48
C VAL A 959 -0.46 44.88 -6.87
N ASP A 960 -0.16 44.95 -5.57
CA ASP A 960 0.37 46.16 -4.95
C ASP A 960 1.89 46.17 -5.20
N GLU A 961 2.32 47.00 -6.15
CA GLU A 961 3.73 47.06 -6.55
C GLU A 961 4.65 47.47 -5.39
N LYS A 962 4.16 48.29 -4.46
CA LYS A 962 4.95 48.75 -3.32
C LYS A 962 5.15 47.63 -2.30
N GLU A 963 4.08 46.90 -1.97
CA GLU A 963 4.17 45.74 -1.07
C GLU A 963 5.17 44.70 -1.60
N MET A 964 5.16 44.47 -2.92
CA MET A 964 6.10 43.57 -3.58
C MET A 964 7.53 44.12 -3.55
N GLU A 965 7.75 45.40 -3.83
CA GLU A 965 9.08 46.02 -3.74
C GLU A 965 9.65 45.94 -2.31
N ASP A 966 8.83 46.19 -1.30
CA ASP A 966 9.22 46.08 0.11
C ASP A 966 9.58 44.64 0.46
N ALA A 967 8.79 43.65 0.02
CA ALA A 967 9.03 42.23 0.27
C ALA A 967 10.32 41.71 -0.40
N TRP A 968 10.59 42.10 -1.64
CA TRP A 968 11.77 41.65 -2.39
C TRP A 968 13.03 42.48 -2.10
N GLY A 969 12.88 43.76 -1.74
CA GLY A 969 13.97 44.68 -1.40
C GLY A 969 14.54 44.47 0.00
N ALA A 970 13.76 43.94 0.95
CA ALA A 970 14.22 43.64 2.30
C ALA A 970 15.38 42.62 2.37
N ILE A 971 15.52 41.77 1.35
CA ILE A 971 16.63 40.79 1.29
C ILE A 971 18.00 41.48 1.14
N ASP A 972 18.06 42.67 0.53
CA ASP A 972 19.33 43.36 0.24
C ASP A 972 19.97 44.03 1.47
N ALA A 973 19.19 44.32 2.51
CA ALA A 973 19.67 45.04 3.70
C ALA A 973 20.20 44.11 4.83
N GLY A 974 19.81 42.83 4.82
CA GLY A 974 20.08 41.91 5.94
C GLY A 974 20.90 40.67 5.60
N GLY A 975 21.06 40.32 4.32
CA GLY A 975 21.48 38.97 3.93
C GLY A 975 20.46 37.90 4.40
N ALA A 976 20.43 36.76 3.73
CA ALA A 976 19.50 35.67 4.04
C ALA A 976 19.57 35.15 5.50
N ALA A 977 20.61 35.53 6.26
CA ALA A 977 20.83 35.11 7.64
C ALA A 977 20.01 35.88 8.69
N SER A 978 19.37 36.99 8.37
CA SER A 978 18.65 37.82 9.38
C SER A 978 17.16 37.48 9.56
N GLN A 979 16.61 36.53 8.79
CA GLN A 979 15.18 36.18 8.79
C GLN A 979 14.89 34.70 9.13
N GLN A 980 15.88 33.93 9.62
CA GLN A 980 15.66 32.60 10.20
C GLN A 980 15.27 32.68 11.67
#